data_AF-A0A8S1THT5-F1
#
_entry.id   AF-A0A8S1THT5-F1
#
_cell.length_a   1.000
_cell.length_b   1.000
_cell.length_c   1.000
_cell.angle_alpha   90.00
_cell.angle_beta   90.00
_cell.angle_gamma   90.00
#
_symmetry.space_group_name_H-M   'P 1'
#
loop_
_entity.id
_entity.type
_entity.pdbx_description
1 polymer ?
#
loop_
_entity_poly.entity_id
_entity_poly.type
_entity_poly.pdbx_seq_one_letter_code
_entity_poly.pdbx_strand_id
1 'polypeptide(L)'
;MQEFVELIQAAFFAKENNQRSQAEQQLVNLKHQLPNEFFQKCSNAFISTQLDSQTRVAAGTLLQRCITYEQGWLTIGLDVKRKIKDELLSQLISSDQNIKKSAASCLSGICAIELPRQEWPEIISILVQNTRHDSIEVKKAATITLGYICEALKNQKQSIEKTESEKVLYGICMGLQGEKEIKLISIRALKDSLQFMDQVLAQQQVRDHVTKLLAEQLISQDAEIRLAALECLIDYTKAIFDYLEQYILVLWNCTQESILHQDFAIVTMEIWQSVASEINERSAVSNRTNMGFRKTQKDALQIISQQLIVAVLQNLLISDEDEEDDEEQGIQEAAYKAASSISEALGSLCYQLYLRFIENTLQAQEWQNRKASLLTFSSMVETADVLELFQYSNSAIGEFIKKLADPHKQVRYAAGRVITRIAENYPQVILKHQYADEYINQFSQFLQGNNKLTKYLLWTLVNLTEAFRDDPVNQFGKYYEFLISQFATVIGRQDFSDGTLLDIAWVGIINCLQCIKEPQKIKTYLEAFGQQMLTVYSQMRWQKEANISGLLSAIHICFLRLVVLGDQCDIQLMNNFYQLIVDYFKKIQTVTQDGFYAISAIAQYSKINFKSLLDDFMKNYLEIGLQKKLEIETFKGAILCLADIARSLQFKEFSKYLRILEYLIACVNDQQVNRVAKIALFVCIADIVLIAEQDAEPYFQAIWQLVKSGFSASIYFTQNKDMAQLEYYENLNDALLNCYLCMLHAFNLNKVPYIPLYQTIQELCVFIQATSDKSLTPTVEYIRLCVTCLLDCVSYYKQVKGQENMSQKILTSPLLISLLDMLKQYSNQSENQQLIMYANDLCKSFQLPQYLN
;
A
#
# COMPACT_ATOMS: atom_id res chain seq x y z
N MET A 1 33.17 0.90 -35.02
CA MET A 1 33.34 1.39 -33.63
C MET A 1 33.05 2.87 -33.53
N GLN A 2 33.67 3.72 -34.36
CA GLN A 2 33.45 5.17 -34.34
C GLN A 2 31.97 5.57 -34.52
N GLU A 3 31.29 5.03 -35.54
CA GLU A 3 29.85 5.24 -35.76
C GLU A 3 28.99 4.82 -34.54
N PHE A 4 29.38 3.77 -33.83
CA PHE A 4 28.64 3.30 -32.65
C PHE A 4 28.81 4.26 -31.45
N VAL A 5 30.01 4.81 -31.29
CA VAL A 5 30.29 5.84 -30.27
C VAL A 5 29.50 7.11 -30.56
N GLU A 6 29.42 7.53 -31.82
CA GLU A 6 28.60 8.68 -32.23
C GLU A 6 27.12 8.46 -31.93
N LEU A 7 26.59 7.25 -32.12
CA LEU A 7 25.21 6.91 -31.73
C LEU A 7 24.97 7.01 -30.21
N ILE A 8 25.91 6.53 -29.39
CA ILE A 8 25.82 6.67 -27.93
C ILE A 8 25.82 8.16 -27.54
N GLN A 9 26.72 8.94 -28.12
CA GLN A 9 26.82 10.37 -27.83
C GLN A 9 25.54 11.11 -28.26
N ALA A 10 24.98 10.78 -29.42
CA ALA A 10 23.72 11.34 -29.89
C ALA A 10 22.54 10.96 -28.99
N ALA A 11 22.43 9.71 -28.55
CA ALA A 11 21.34 9.26 -27.70
C ALA A 11 21.37 9.93 -26.30
N PHE A 12 22.55 10.03 -25.68
CA PHE A 12 22.68 10.51 -24.30
C PHE A 12 22.86 12.04 -24.20
N PHE A 13 23.53 12.67 -25.17
CA PHE A 13 24.01 14.05 -25.01
C PHE A 13 23.47 15.05 -26.05
N ALA A 14 22.72 14.60 -27.07
CA ALA A 14 22.14 15.54 -28.04
C ALA A 14 21.05 16.43 -27.40
N LYS A 15 21.03 17.71 -27.76
CA LYS A 15 20.06 18.70 -27.24
C LYS A 15 18.67 18.55 -27.87
N GLU A 16 18.58 18.03 -29.09
CA GLU A 16 17.32 17.87 -29.82
C GLU A 16 16.65 16.52 -29.54
N ASN A 17 15.36 16.54 -29.15
CA ASN A 17 14.59 15.33 -28.86
C ASN A 17 14.51 14.38 -30.06
N ASN A 18 14.38 14.91 -31.28
CA ASN A 18 14.29 14.09 -32.49
C ASN A 18 15.59 13.32 -32.76
N GLN A 19 16.75 13.96 -32.56
CA GLN A 19 18.05 13.31 -32.74
C GLN A 19 18.27 12.21 -31.70
N ARG A 20 17.91 12.46 -30.43
CA ARG A 20 17.97 11.44 -29.37
C ARG A 20 17.10 10.23 -29.70
N SER A 21 15.82 10.47 -30.05
CA SER A 21 14.88 9.38 -30.35
C SER A 21 15.30 8.56 -31.57
N GLN A 22 15.86 9.19 -32.61
CA GLN A 22 16.41 8.47 -33.76
C GLN A 22 17.62 7.61 -33.41
N ALA A 23 18.57 8.15 -32.62
CA ALA A 23 19.74 7.40 -32.17
C ALA A 23 19.33 6.22 -31.26
N GLU A 24 18.38 6.42 -30.35
CA GLU A 24 17.82 5.37 -29.50
C GLU A 24 17.17 4.26 -30.33
N GLN A 25 16.35 4.59 -31.34
CA GLN A 25 15.75 3.60 -32.23
C GLN A 25 16.81 2.78 -32.99
N GLN A 26 17.88 3.43 -33.46
CA GLN A 26 18.96 2.73 -34.15
C GLN A 26 19.73 1.80 -33.21
N LEU A 27 20.00 2.21 -31.97
CA LEU A 27 20.61 1.36 -30.95
C LEU A 27 19.72 0.15 -30.62
N VAL A 28 18.40 0.36 -30.48
CA VAL A 28 17.42 -0.72 -30.26
C VAL A 28 17.41 -1.70 -31.43
N ASN A 29 17.42 -1.21 -32.68
CA ASN A 29 17.47 -2.05 -33.87
C ASN A 29 18.75 -2.90 -33.93
N LEU A 30 19.91 -2.28 -33.69
CA LEU A 30 21.20 -2.98 -33.66
C LEU A 30 21.24 -4.09 -32.60
N LYS A 31 20.69 -3.82 -31.42
CA LYS A 31 20.56 -4.80 -30.33
C LYS A 31 19.70 -6.00 -30.74
N HIS A 32 18.56 -5.77 -31.39
CA HIS A 32 17.66 -6.86 -31.82
C HIS A 32 18.23 -7.69 -32.98
N GLN A 33 18.95 -7.07 -33.91
CA GLN A 33 19.50 -7.76 -35.08
C GLN A 33 20.80 -8.51 -34.76
N LEU A 34 21.71 -7.90 -33.99
CA LEU A 34 23.07 -8.38 -33.76
C LEU A 34 23.46 -8.26 -32.28
N PRO A 35 22.83 -9.03 -31.37
CA PRO A 35 23.03 -8.87 -29.92
C PRO A 35 24.48 -9.10 -29.48
N ASN A 36 25.15 -10.15 -29.95
CA ASN A 36 26.56 -10.43 -29.59
C ASN A 36 27.48 -9.26 -29.95
N GLU A 37 27.33 -8.70 -31.16
CA GLU A 37 28.16 -7.59 -31.63
C GLU A 37 27.84 -6.30 -30.86
N PHE A 38 26.56 -6.05 -30.56
CA PHE A 38 26.13 -4.90 -29.77
C PHE A 38 26.76 -4.90 -28.38
N PHE A 39 26.65 -6.01 -27.63
CA PHE A 39 27.25 -6.14 -26.30
C PHE A 39 28.76 -5.96 -26.33
N GLN A 40 29.44 -6.53 -27.34
CA GLN A 40 30.88 -6.38 -27.50
C GLN A 40 31.28 -4.94 -27.86
N LYS A 41 30.50 -4.23 -28.69
CA LYS A 41 30.73 -2.81 -29.00
C LYS A 41 30.55 -1.94 -27.76
N CYS A 42 29.54 -2.19 -26.93
CA CYS A 42 29.36 -1.50 -25.64
C CYS A 42 30.56 -1.71 -24.72
N SER A 43 31.01 -2.97 -24.55
CA SER A 43 32.16 -3.29 -23.70
C SER A 43 33.46 -2.66 -24.19
N ASN A 44 33.74 -2.76 -25.50
CA ASN A 44 34.91 -2.12 -26.12
C ASN A 44 34.90 -0.60 -25.96
N ALA A 45 33.73 0.05 -26.11
CA ALA A 45 33.60 1.49 -25.88
C ALA A 45 33.81 1.83 -24.39
N PHE A 46 33.32 1.00 -23.47
CA PHE A 46 33.50 1.19 -22.03
C PHE A 46 34.97 1.13 -21.57
N ILE A 47 35.76 0.18 -22.11
CA ILE A 47 37.18 0.00 -21.72
C ILE A 47 38.16 0.91 -22.48
N SER A 48 37.73 1.56 -23.57
CA SER A 48 38.61 2.36 -24.42
C SER A 48 39.15 3.58 -23.69
N THR A 49 40.47 3.63 -23.49
CA THR A 49 41.17 4.79 -22.90
C THR A 49 41.23 6.00 -23.83
N GLN A 50 40.84 5.84 -25.10
CA GLN A 50 40.80 6.93 -26.09
C GLN A 50 39.51 7.76 -25.99
N LEU A 51 38.48 7.25 -25.31
CA LEU A 51 37.20 7.94 -25.13
C LEU A 51 37.19 8.70 -23.79
N ASP A 52 36.43 9.79 -23.74
CA ASP A 52 36.22 10.56 -22.52
C ASP A 52 35.38 9.78 -21.49
N SER A 53 35.51 10.14 -20.22
CA SER A 53 34.84 9.46 -19.11
C SER A 53 33.31 9.42 -19.26
N GLN A 54 32.68 10.48 -19.80
CA GLN A 54 31.22 10.55 -19.93
C GLN A 54 30.72 9.56 -20.98
N THR A 55 31.36 9.51 -22.15
CA THR A 55 31.03 8.55 -23.22
C THR A 55 31.23 7.11 -22.76
N ARG A 56 32.29 6.84 -21.99
CA ARG A 56 32.54 5.51 -21.41
C ARG A 56 31.42 5.12 -20.43
N VAL A 57 31.07 5.99 -19.49
CA VAL A 57 29.97 5.74 -18.54
C VAL A 57 28.62 5.56 -19.24
N ALA A 58 28.35 6.29 -20.32
CA ALA A 58 27.14 6.09 -21.14
C ALA A 58 27.13 4.69 -21.78
N ALA A 59 28.26 4.22 -22.32
CA ALA A 59 28.38 2.85 -22.84
C ALA A 59 28.17 1.79 -21.76
N GLY A 60 28.72 2.00 -20.55
CA GLY A 60 28.49 1.13 -19.39
C GLY A 60 27.02 1.14 -18.94
N THR A 61 26.36 2.29 -18.97
CA THR A 61 24.93 2.43 -18.62
C THR A 61 24.04 1.70 -19.62
N LEU A 62 24.34 1.80 -20.91
CA LEU A 62 23.66 1.06 -21.97
C LEU A 62 23.84 -0.45 -21.81
N LEU A 63 25.08 -0.89 -21.53
CA LEU A 63 25.39 -2.28 -21.23
C LEU A 63 24.59 -2.79 -20.03
N GLN A 64 24.61 -2.06 -18.92
CA GLN A 64 23.86 -2.41 -17.71
C GLN A 64 22.35 -2.52 -17.97
N ARG A 65 21.77 -1.57 -18.72
CA ARG A 65 20.33 -1.63 -19.04
C ARG A 65 19.94 -2.88 -19.81
N CYS A 66 20.75 -3.25 -20.80
CA CYS A 66 20.53 -4.47 -21.59
C CYS A 66 20.70 -5.75 -20.76
N ILE A 67 21.57 -5.73 -19.75
CA ILE A 67 21.72 -6.85 -18.80
C ILE A 67 20.49 -6.93 -17.90
N THR A 68 20.16 -5.86 -17.18
CA THR A 68 19.23 -5.88 -16.04
C THR A 68 17.76 -5.87 -16.44
N TYR A 69 17.35 -5.09 -17.45
CA TYR A 69 15.92 -4.86 -17.73
C TYR A 69 15.40 -5.66 -18.92
N GLU A 70 16.27 -5.97 -19.88
CA GLU A 70 15.84 -6.52 -21.17
C GLU A 70 16.17 -8.01 -21.33
N GLN A 71 16.77 -8.64 -20.30
CA GLN A 71 17.24 -10.03 -20.30
C GLN A 71 18.14 -10.41 -21.50
N GLY A 72 18.76 -9.41 -22.15
CA GLY A 72 19.61 -9.62 -23.33
C GLY A 72 20.86 -10.43 -23.01
N TRP A 73 21.30 -10.45 -21.75
CA TRP A 73 22.43 -11.27 -21.31
C TRP A 73 22.24 -12.77 -21.53
N LEU A 74 21.00 -13.27 -21.54
CA LEU A 74 20.73 -14.69 -21.75
C LEU A 74 20.83 -15.12 -23.22
N THR A 75 20.77 -14.16 -24.15
CA THR A 75 20.75 -14.45 -25.60
C THR A 75 22.12 -14.40 -26.25
N ILE A 76 23.15 -14.00 -25.52
CA ILE A 76 24.54 -13.87 -26.00
C ILE A 76 25.37 -15.14 -25.77
N GLY A 77 26.36 -15.35 -26.63
CA GLY A 77 27.25 -16.54 -26.61
C GLY A 77 28.25 -16.52 -25.44
N LEU A 78 28.65 -17.72 -24.98
CA LEU A 78 29.54 -17.91 -23.83
C LEU A 78 30.91 -17.21 -23.97
N ASP A 79 31.48 -17.19 -25.17
CA ASP A 79 32.78 -16.53 -25.41
C ASP A 79 32.70 -15.01 -25.25
N VAL A 80 31.58 -14.41 -25.70
CA VAL A 80 31.32 -12.97 -25.54
C VAL A 80 31.09 -12.65 -24.07
N LYS A 81 30.32 -13.49 -23.35
CA LYS A 81 30.13 -13.34 -21.90
C LYS A 81 31.46 -13.34 -21.15
N ARG A 82 32.33 -14.33 -21.39
CA ARG A 82 33.66 -14.42 -20.74
C ARG A 82 34.50 -13.17 -20.99
N LYS A 83 34.59 -12.73 -22.23
CA LYS A 83 35.36 -11.54 -22.60
C LYS A 83 34.84 -10.28 -21.90
N ILE A 84 33.53 -10.05 -21.88
CA ILE A 84 32.93 -8.90 -21.19
C ILE A 84 33.20 -8.96 -19.68
N LYS A 85 33.09 -10.15 -19.08
CA LYS A 85 33.39 -10.35 -17.65
C LYS A 85 34.83 -9.97 -17.32
N ASP A 86 35.80 -10.45 -18.09
CA ASP A 86 37.22 -10.12 -17.90
C ASP A 86 37.51 -8.63 -18.11
N GLU A 87 36.90 -8.02 -19.13
CA GLU A 87 37.00 -6.60 -19.44
C GLU A 87 36.46 -5.74 -18.30
N LEU A 88 35.27 -6.06 -17.76
CA LEU A 88 34.69 -5.34 -16.64
C LEU A 88 35.51 -5.49 -15.35
N LEU A 89 36.02 -6.69 -15.06
CA LEU A 89 36.89 -6.94 -13.91
C LEU A 89 38.16 -6.08 -13.96
N SER A 90 38.76 -5.92 -15.14
CA SER A 90 39.94 -5.07 -15.32
C SER A 90 39.69 -3.59 -14.98
N GLN A 91 38.46 -3.11 -15.15
CA GLN A 91 38.10 -1.70 -14.92
C GLN A 91 37.80 -1.38 -13.45
N LEU A 92 37.66 -2.38 -12.58
CA LEU A 92 37.46 -2.16 -11.14
C LEU A 92 38.62 -1.40 -10.48
N ILE A 93 39.82 -1.46 -11.05
CA ILE A 93 41.05 -0.81 -10.55
C ILE A 93 41.41 0.42 -11.42
N SER A 94 40.50 0.92 -12.26
CA SER A 94 40.72 2.13 -13.07
C SER A 94 41.14 3.33 -12.22
N SER A 95 41.83 4.33 -12.77
CA SER A 95 42.11 5.57 -12.01
C SER A 95 40.87 6.45 -11.83
N ASP A 96 39.85 6.29 -12.67
CA ASP A 96 38.61 7.07 -12.66
C ASP A 96 37.51 6.42 -11.81
N GLN A 97 37.03 7.14 -10.79
CA GLN A 97 35.99 6.66 -9.88
C GLN A 97 34.64 6.36 -10.58
N ASN A 98 34.26 7.13 -11.61
CA ASN A 98 32.98 6.93 -12.30
C ASN A 98 33.01 5.64 -13.12
N ILE A 99 34.16 5.33 -13.73
CA ILE A 99 34.37 4.08 -14.46
C ILE A 99 34.35 2.89 -13.50
N LYS A 100 35.00 2.99 -12.32
CA LYS A 100 34.92 1.93 -11.29
C LYS A 100 33.48 1.60 -10.91
N LYS A 101 32.69 2.64 -10.60
CA LYS A 101 31.27 2.47 -10.21
C LYS A 101 30.45 1.86 -11.34
N SER A 102 30.62 2.34 -12.57
CA SER A 102 29.91 1.80 -13.73
C SER A 102 30.29 0.34 -14.02
N ALA A 103 31.57 -0.03 -13.88
CA ALA A 103 32.03 -1.42 -14.02
C ALA A 103 31.41 -2.33 -12.95
N ALA A 104 31.45 -1.92 -11.68
CA ALA A 104 30.86 -2.66 -10.58
C ALA A 104 29.33 -2.82 -10.72
N SER A 105 28.65 -1.79 -11.23
CA SER A 105 27.22 -1.77 -11.53
C SER A 105 26.83 -2.70 -12.70
N CYS A 106 27.68 -2.83 -13.72
CA CYS A 106 27.50 -3.82 -14.79
C CYS A 106 27.73 -5.24 -14.28
N LEU A 107 28.80 -5.45 -13.51
CA LEU A 107 29.14 -6.75 -12.91
C LEU A 107 28.03 -7.24 -11.98
N SER A 108 27.45 -6.36 -11.16
CA SER A 108 26.35 -6.74 -10.29
C SER A 108 25.11 -7.18 -11.07
N GLY A 109 24.78 -6.51 -12.18
CA GLY A 109 23.71 -6.94 -13.08
C GLY A 109 23.95 -8.33 -13.67
N ILE A 110 25.19 -8.65 -14.04
CA ILE A 110 25.56 -10.00 -14.53
C ILE A 110 25.45 -11.02 -13.39
N CYS A 111 25.98 -10.70 -12.21
CA CYS A 111 25.95 -11.58 -11.04
C CYS A 111 24.52 -11.90 -10.61
N ALA A 112 23.60 -10.93 -10.69
CA ALA A 112 22.19 -11.15 -10.36
C ALA A 112 21.49 -12.16 -11.30
N ILE A 113 22.03 -12.38 -12.50
CA ILE A 113 21.54 -13.37 -13.46
C ILE A 113 22.29 -14.71 -13.32
N GLU A 114 23.62 -14.66 -13.24
CA GLU A 114 24.47 -15.87 -13.32
C GLU A 114 24.66 -16.59 -11.98
N LEU A 115 24.66 -15.89 -10.84
CA LEU A 115 24.82 -16.52 -9.52
C LEU A 115 23.64 -17.44 -9.16
N PRO A 116 22.36 -17.02 -9.31
CA PRO A 116 21.23 -17.93 -9.05
C PRO A 116 21.20 -19.15 -9.98
N ARG A 117 21.84 -19.04 -11.15
CA ARG A 117 21.97 -20.11 -12.16
C ARG A 117 23.23 -20.97 -12.00
N GLN A 118 24.09 -20.65 -11.03
CA GLN A 118 25.39 -21.31 -10.80
C GLN A 118 26.33 -21.25 -12.04
N GLU A 119 26.19 -20.22 -12.87
CA GLU A 119 27.00 -20.05 -14.10
C GLU A 119 28.35 -19.35 -13.84
N TRP A 120 28.49 -18.64 -12.72
CA TRP A 120 29.73 -17.94 -12.35
C TRP A 120 29.96 -17.87 -10.82
N PRO A 121 30.10 -19.02 -10.13
CA PRO A 121 30.29 -19.04 -8.67
C PRO A 121 31.66 -18.51 -8.20
N GLU A 122 32.67 -18.51 -9.07
CA GLU A 122 34.04 -18.14 -8.68
C GLU A 122 34.19 -16.67 -8.30
N ILE A 123 33.33 -15.80 -8.84
CA ILE A 123 33.40 -14.34 -8.65
C ILE A 123 33.32 -13.94 -7.17
N ILE A 124 32.44 -14.58 -6.39
CA ILE A 124 32.29 -14.28 -4.96
C ILE A 124 33.58 -14.62 -4.23
N SER A 125 34.17 -15.77 -4.52
CA SER A 125 35.42 -16.19 -3.89
C SER A 125 36.59 -15.24 -4.23
N ILE A 126 36.66 -14.76 -5.49
CA ILE A 126 37.65 -13.77 -5.93
C ILE A 126 37.46 -12.44 -5.19
N LEU A 127 36.22 -11.92 -5.14
CA LEU A 127 35.93 -10.65 -4.47
C LEU A 127 36.23 -10.72 -2.97
N VAL A 128 35.88 -11.82 -2.30
CA VAL A 128 36.15 -12.03 -0.87
C VAL A 128 37.64 -12.18 -0.59
N GLN A 129 38.43 -12.78 -1.48
CA GLN A 129 39.89 -12.77 -1.35
C GLN A 129 40.45 -11.35 -1.51
N ASN A 130 39.91 -10.58 -2.45
CA ASN A 130 40.35 -9.21 -2.72
C ASN A 130 40.01 -8.23 -1.57
N THR A 131 39.02 -8.51 -0.72
CA THR A 131 38.79 -7.69 0.50
C THR A 131 39.93 -7.81 1.52
N ARG A 132 40.81 -8.81 1.38
CA ARG A 132 42.02 -9.00 2.20
C ARG A 132 43.32 -8.57 1.52
N HIS A 133 43.27 -8.05 0.30
CA HIS A 133 44.45 -7.67 -0.47
C HIS A 133 45.22 -6.52 0.20
N ASP A 134 46.54 -6.44 0.10
CA ASP A 134 47.34 -5.38 0.75
C ASP A 134 47.06 -3.95 0.23
N SER A 135 46.40 -3.81 -0.92
CA SER A 135 46.09 -2.51 -1.55
C SER A 135 44.68 -2.06 -1.13
N ILE A 136 44.61 -0.84 -0.60
CA ILE A 136 43.36 -0.20 -0.17
C ILE A 136 42.39 -0.07 -1.35
N GLU A 137 42.89 0.25 -2.55
CA GLU A 137 42.09 0.39 -3.76
C GLU A 137 41.44 -0.92 -4.18
N VAL A 138 42.17 -2.04 -4.07
CA VAL A 138 41.65 -3.39 -4.37
C VAL A 138 40.60 -3.78 -3.34
N LYS A 139 40.86 -3.57 -2.04
CA LYS A 139 39.86 -3.81 -0.99
C LYS A 139 38.58 -3.00 -1.25
N LYS A 140 38.73 -1.70 -1.51
CA LYS A 140 37.63 -0.77 -1.77
C LYS A 140 36.81 -1.21 -2.98
N ALA A 141 37.45 -1.54 -4.10
CA ALA A 141 36.76 -1.99 -5.31
C ALA A 141 36.01 -3.31 -5.08
N ALA A 142 36.61 -4.25 -4.36
CA ALA A 142 35.98 -5.52 -4.03
C ALA A 142 34.74 -5.34 -3.15
N THR A 143 34.84 -4.54 -2.07
CA THR A 143 33.71 -4.29 -1.16
C THR A 143 32.57 -3.54 -1.85
N ILE A 144 32.86 -2.53 -2.69
CA ILE A 144 31.82 -1.83 -3.48
C ILE A 144 31.09 -2.81 -4.40
N THR A 145 31.85 -3.67 -5.09
CA THR A 145 31.28 -4.64 -6.03
C THR A 145 30.40 -5.65 -5.30
N LEU A 146 30.83 -6.15 -4.14
CA LEU A 146 29.99 -6.99 -3.29
C LEU A 146 28.68 -6.29 -2.90
N GLY A 147 28.75 -5.03 -2.45
CA GLY A 147 27.56 -4.23 -2.13
C GLY A 147 26.60 -4.08 -3.31
N TYR A 148 27.09 -3.75 -4.50
CA TYR A 148 26.24 -3.68 -5.70
C TYR A 148 25.65 -5.02 -6.11
N ILE A 149 26.37 -6.14 -5.90
CA ILE A 149 25.81 -7.48 -6.13
C ILE A 149 24.63 -7.71 -5.17
N CYS A 150 24.78 -7.36 -3.88
CA CYS A 150 23.70 -7.43 -2.90
C CYS A 150 22.47 -6.61 -3.35
N GLU A 151 22.70 -5.36 -3.74
CA GLU A 151 21.65 -4.46 -4.22
C GLU A 151 20.96 -4.98 -5.49
N ALA A 152 21.72 -5.51 -6.45
CA ALA A 152 21.17 -6.06 -7.69
C ALA A 152 20.35 -7.33 -7.44
N LEU A 153 20.81 -8.23 -6.56
CA LEU A 153 20.08 -9.42 -6.14
C LEU A 153 18.77 -9.03 -5.42
N LYS A 154 18.83 -8.03 -4.54
CA LYS A 154 17.66 -7.44 -3.87
C LYS A 154 16.65 -6.89 -4.88
N ASN A 155 17.09 -6.05 -5.81
CA ASN A 155 16.23 -5.42 -6.81
C ASN A 155 15.58 -6.45 -7.76
N GLN A 156 16.30 -7.53 -8.10
CA GLN A 156 15.78 -8.61 -8.95
C GLN A 156 15.07 -9.74 -8.15
N LYS A 157 14.99 -9.62 -6.83
CA LYS A 157 14.43 -10.62 -5.90
C LYS A 157 14.98 -12.03 -6.12
N GLN A 158 16.27 -12.14 -6.39
CA GLN A 158 16.96 -13.41 -6.59
C GLN A 158 17.65 -13.85 -5.30
N SER A 159 17.67 -15.16 -5.04
CA SER A 159 18.45 -15.75 -3.95
C SER A 159 19.63 -16.55 -4.50
N ILE A 160 20.70 -16.62 -3.72
CA ILE A 160 21.89 -17.43 -4.02
C ILE A 160 22.02 -18.55 -2.99
N GLU A 161 22.87 -19.53 -3.27
CA GLU A 161 23.13 -20.62 -2.35
C GLU A 161 23.63 -20.10 -0.99
N LYS A 162 23.17 -20.72 0.10
CA LYS A 162 23.53 -20.34 1.47
C LYS A 162 25.04 -20.20 1.68
N THR A 163 25.84 -21.09 1.10
CA THR A 163 27.30 -21.10 1.18
C THR A 163 27.93 -19.86 0.54
N GLU A 164 27.38 -19.38 -0.57
CA GLU A 164 27.82 -18.16 -1.23
C GLU A 164 27.36 -16.91 -0.48
N SER A 165 26.13 -16.90 0.07
CA SER A 165 25.66 -15.82 0.95
C SER A 165 26.56 -15.67 2.19
N GLU A 166 26.98 -16.78 2.80
CA GLU A 166 27.93 -16.77 3.93
C GLU A 166 29.27 -16.13 3.56
N LYS A 167 29.82 -16.45 2.37
CA LYS A 167 31.07 -15.84 1.88
C LYS A 167 30.91 -14.35 1.61
N VAL A 168 29.80 -13.92 1.02
CA VAL A 168 29.50 -12.50 0.79
C VAL A 168 29.45 -11.75 2.11
N LEU A 169 28.69 -12.26 3.09
CA LEU A 169 28.60 -11.66 4.42
C LEU A 169 29.96 -11.55 5.09
N TYR A 170 30.74 -12.63 5.03
CA TYR A 170 32.10 -12.66 5.54
C TYR A 170 32.97 -11.56 4.90
N GLY A 171 32.92 -11.42 3.58
CA GLY A 171 33.67 -10.40 2.84
C GLY A 171 33.31 -8.97 3.26
N ILE A 172 32.01 -8.71 3.48
CA ILE A 172 31.50 -7.43 3.97
C ILE A 172 31.96 -7.18 5.42
N CYS A 173 31.83 -8.17 6.30
CA CYS A 173 32.26 -8.07 7.70
C CYS A 173 33.76 -7.78 7.85
N MET A 174 34.61 -8.32 6.98
CA MET A 174 36.05 -7.98 6.96
C MET A 174 36.30 -6.50 6.66
N GLY A 175 35.49 -5.90 5.79
CA GLY A 175 35.62 -4.49 5.47
C GLY A 175 35.25 -3.56 6.65
N LEU A 176 34.42 -4.01 7.59
CA LEU A 176 34.09 -3.26 8.82
C LEU A 176 35.29 -3.10 9.78
N GLN A 177 36.32 -3.92 9.62
CA GLN A 177 37.56 -3.83 10.40
C GLN A 177 38.65 -3.01 9.68
N GLY A 178 38.35 -2.49 8.48
CA GLY A 178 39.29 -1.73 7.66
C GLY A 178 39.37 -0.24 8.01
N GLU A 179 39.86 0.54 7.04
CA GLU A 179 39.94 2.01 7.12
C GLU A 179 38.57 2.67 6.97
N LYS A 180 38.46 3.96 7.35
CA LYS A 180 37.20 4.72 7.35
C LYS A 180 36.37 4.55 6.07
N GLU A 181 36.97 4.73 4.90
CA GLU A 181 36.24 4.63 3.62
C GLU A 181 35.71 3.21 3.38
N ILE A 182 36.50 2.18 3.69
CA ILE A 182 36.11 0.78 3.53
C ILE A 182 35.00 0.44 4.52
N LYS A 183 35.06 0.94 5.76
CA LYS A 183 34.01 0.77 6.75
C LYS A 183 32.68 1.31 6.26
N LEU A 184 32.64 2.55 5.77
CA LEU A 184 31.40 3.18 5.26
C LEU A 184 30.79 2.38 4.12
N ILE A 185 31.61 1.92 3.17
CA ILE A 185 31.15 1.07 2.07
C ILE A 185 30.61 -0.25 2.61
N SER A 186 31.30 -0.85 3.59
CA SER A 186 30.91 -2.13 4.17
C SER A 186 29.61 -2.04 4.96
N ILE A 187 29.37 -0.95 5.68
CA ILE A 187 28.12 -0.72 6.41
C ILE A 187 26.95 -0.61 5.42
N ARG A 188 27.11 0.15 4.34
CA ARG A 188 26.10 0.26 3.28
C ARG A 188 25.85 -1.08 2.59
N ALA A 189 26.92 -1.79 2.23
CA ALA A 189 26.83 -3.13 1.65
C ALA A 189 26.17 -4.14 2.60
N LEU A 190 26.43 -4.04 3.90
CA LEU A 190 25.77 -4.86 4.92
C LEU A 190 24.26 -4.59 4.90
N LYS A 191 23.85 -3.31 4.98
CA LYS A 191 22.44 -2.90 4.91
C LYS A 191 21.71 -3.50 3.70
N ASP A 192 22.31 -3.38 2.51
CA ASP A 192 21.72 -3.92 1.28
C ASP A 192 21.71 -5.46 1.24
N SER A 193 22.57 -6.11 2.02
CA SER A 193 22.69 -7.57 2.03
C SER A 193 21.66 -8.29 2.89
N LEU A 194 21.11 -7.63 3.91
CA LEU A 194 20.36 -8.29 4.98
C LEU A 194 19.13 -9.08 4.50
N GLN A 195 18.43 -8.57 3.48
CA GLN A 195 17.18 -9.14 2.98
C GLN A 195 17.31 -10.58 2.41
N PHE A 196 18.51 -10.98 2.00
CA PHE A 196 18.75 -12.35 1.49
C PHE A 196 19.64 -13.18 2.42
N MET A 197 19.93 -12.66 3.62
CA MET A 197 20.79 -13.31 4.60
C MET A 197 19.99 -14.08 5.67
N ASP A 198 18.66 -14.17 5.59
CA ASP A 198 17.81 -14.82 6.60
C ASP A 198 18.29 -16.23 6.99
N GLN A 199 18.61 -17.07 6.00
CA GLN A 199 19.11 -18.44 6.24
C GLN A 199 20.49 -18.47 6.90
N VAL A 200 21.31 -17.44 6.64
CA VAL A 200 22.67 -17.29 7.17
C VAL A 200 22.60 -16.74 8.60
N LEU A 201 21.81 -15.67 8.81
CA LEU A 201 21.53 -15.05 10.09
C LEU A 201 20.71 -15.95 11.02
N ALA A 202 20.12 -17.06 10.55
CA ALA A 202 19.56 -18.08 11.43
C ALA A 202 20.62 -18.74 12.33
N GLN A 203 21.90 -18.69 11.95
CA GLN A 203 23.01 -19.22 12.74
C GLN A 203 23.45 -18.23 13.83
N GLN A 204 23.40 -18.67 15.09
CA GLN A 204 23.76 -17.83 16.23
C GLN A 204 25.20 -17.29 16.15
N GLN A 205 26.17 -18.13 15.78
CA GLN A 205 27.59 -17.71 15.65
C GLN A 205 27.78 -16.55 14.66
N VAL A 206 27.01 -16.55 13.56
CA VAL A 206 27.05 -15.49 12.56
C VAL A 206 26.44 -14.21 13.14
N ARG A 207 25.27 -14.28 13.76
CA ARG A 207 24.65 -13.12 14.42
C ARG A 207 25.54 -12.53 15.50
N ASP A 208 26.15 -13.37 16.34
CA ASP A 208 27.05 -12.92 17.40
C ASP A 208 28.24 -12.13 16.81
N HIS A 209 28.81 -12.60 15.70
CA HIS A 209 29.89 -11.93 15.01
C HIS A 209 29.45 -10.60 14.36
N VAL A 210 28.33 -10.60 13.62
CA VAL A 210 27.81 -9.41 12.96
C VAL A 210 27.40 -8.35 13.99
N THR A 211 26.65 -8.73 15.02
CA THR A 211 26.23 -7.82 16.10
C THR A 211 27.45 -7.22 16.81
N LYS A 212 28.50 -8.01 17.07
CA LYS A 212 29.74 -7.50 17.67
C LYS A 212 30.40 -6.43 16.79
N LEU A 213 30.60 -6.71 15.51
CA LEU A 213 31.24 -5.77 14.57
C LEU A 213 30.41 -4.49 14.38
N LEU A 214 29.09 -4.63 14.33
CA LEU A 214 28.18 -3.49 14.21
C LEU A 214 28.16 -2.65 15.48
N ALA A 215 28.17 -3.27 16.66
CA ALA A 215 28.26 -2.59 17.96
C ALA A 215 29.51 -1.70 18.06
N GLU A 216 30.66 -2.16 17.55
CA GLU A 216 31.89 -1.35 17.48
C GLU A 216 31.72 -0.10 16.60
N GLN A 217 30.94 -0.18 15.51
CA GLN A 217 30.69 0.98 14.64
C GLN A 217 29.65 1.94 15.23
N LEU A 218 28.64 1.41 15.95
CA LEU A 218 27.59 2.20 16.61
C LEU A 218 28.14 3.14 17.70
N ILE A 219 29.27 2.79 18.31
CA ILE A 219 29.95 3.61 19.33
C ILE A 219 31.19 4.34 18.78
N SER A 220 31.37 4.35 17.46
CA SER A 220 32.50 5.03 16.81
C SER A 220 32.51 6.52 17.12
N GLN A 221 33.70 7.10 17.36
CA GLN A 221 33.87 8.56 17.55
C GLN A 221 33.73 9.34 16.23
N ASP A 222 33.82 8.66 15.09
CA ASP A 222 33.57 9.27 13.78
C ASP A 222 32.06 9.32 13.50
N ALA A 223 31.52 10.54 13.38
CA ALA A 223 30.09 10.77 13.19
C ALA A 223 29.52 10.13 11.92
N GLU A 224 30.29 10.08 10.83
CA GLU A 224 29.85 9.51 9.55
C GLU A 224 29.72 7.99 9.64
N ILE A 225 30.69 7.34 10.30
CA ILE A 225 30.62 5.89 10.58
C ILE A 225 29.45 5.57 11.50
N ARG A 226 29.28 6.37 12.57
CA ARG A 226 28.21 6.17 13.55
C ARG A 226 26.83 6.30 12.90
N LEU A 227 26.61 7.35 12.11
CA LEU A 227 25.35 7.57 11.39
C LEU A 227 25.04 6.42 10.43
N ALA A 228 26.01 6.03 9.60
CA ALA A 228 25.84 4.91 8.68
C ALA A 228 25.50 3.60 9.43
N ALA A 229 26.13 3.35 10.58
CA ALA A 229 25.87 2.17 11.40
C ALA A 229 24.45 2.18 12.00
N LEU A 230 23.97 3.34 12.46
CA LEU A 230 22.60 3.51 12.94
C LEU A 230 21.57 3.27 11.82
N GLU A 231 21.81 3.81 10.63
CA GLU A 231 20.94 3.57 9.46
C GLU A 231 20.91 2.09 9.04
N CYS A 232 22.04 1.39 9.17
CA CYS A 232 22.12 -0.05 8.91
C CYS A 232 21.40 -0.87 9.98
N LEU A 233 21.41 -0.39 11.24
CA LEU A 233 20.80 -1.09 12.36
C LEU A 233 19.28 -1.22 12.21
N ILE A 234 18.60 -0.27 11.55
CA ILE A 234 17.16 -0.34 11.25
C ILE A 234 16.81 -1.61 10.47
N ASP A 235 17.55 -1.90 9.41
CA ASP A 235 17.30 -3.10 8.60
C ASP A 235 17.81 -4.36 9.31
N TYR A 236 18.88 -4.22 10.11
CA TYR A 236 19.43 -5.34 10.88
C TYR A 236 18.45 -5.84 11.93
N THR A 237 17.82 -4.96 12.71
CA THR A 237 16.84 -5.34 13.74
C THR A 237 15.65 -6.09 13.14
N LYS A 238 15.20 -5.71 11.93
CA LYS A 238 14.18 -6.45 11.17
C LYS A 238 14.67 -7.85 10.79
N ALA A 239 15.87 -7.95 10.23
CA ALA A 239 16.45 -9.23 9.80
C ALA A 239 16.66 -10.23 10.96
N ILE A 240 17.03 -9.73 12.15
CA ILE A 240 17.25 -10.58 13.34
C ILE A 240 16.07 -10.58 14.32
N PHE A 241 14.88 -10.09 13.91
CA PHE A 241 13.78 -9.83 14.83
C PHE A 241 13.35 -11.06 15.65
N ASP A 242 13.34 -12.24 15.02
CA ASP A 242 13.01 -13.51 15.70
C ASP A 242 13.97 -13.85 16.85
N TYR A 243 15.18 -13.28 16.83
CA TYR A 243 16.27 -13.50 17.78
C TYR A 243 16.57 -12.26 18.64
N LEU A 244 15.77 -11.20 18.51
CA LEU A 244 16.05 -9.88 19.11
C LEU A 244 16.27 -9.94 20.62
N GLU A 245 15.57 -10.84 21.32
CA GLU A 245 15.70 -11.05 22.77
C GLU A 245 17.15 -11.21 23.24
N GLN A 246 18.00 -11.88 22.45
CA GLN A 246 19.41 -12.13 22.80
C GLN A 246 20.30 -10.89 22.66
N TYR A 247 19.90 -9.93 21.82
CA TYR A 247 20.75 -8.81 21.39
C TYR A 247 20.24 -7.44 21.87
N ILE A 248 18.98 -7.34 22.29
CA ILE A 248 18.33 -6.05 22.59
C ILE A 248 19.09 -5.20 23.60
N LEU A 249 19.64 -5.81 24.65
CA LEU A 249 20.42 -5.12 25.67
C LEU A 249 21.72 -4.54 25.12
N VAL A 250 22.43 -5.28 24.26
CA VAL A 250 23.67 -4.81 23.64
C VAL A 250 23.37 -3.64 22.70
N LEU A 251 22.33 -3.78 21.87
CA LEU A 251 21.91 -2.74 20.93
C LEU A 251 21.44 -1.47 21.64
N TRP A 252 20.68 -1.60 22.73
CA TRP A 252 20.30 -0.47 23.58
C TRP A 252 21.52 0.24 24.17
N ASN A 253 22.45 -0.51 24.76
CA ASN A 253 23.64 0.09 25.36
C ASN A 253 24.48 0.88 24.35
N CYS A 254 24.52 0.45 23.09
CA CYS A 254 25.21 1.15 22.01
C CYS A 254 24.45 2.37 21.45
N THR A 255 23.15 2.49 21.68
CA THR A 255 22.29 3.52 21.07
C THR A 255 21.77 4.56 22.08
N GLN A 256 21.82 4.26 23.38
CA GLN A 256 21.28 5.11 24.45
C GLN A 256 21.88 6.52 24.54
N GLU A 257 23.13 6.72 24.10
CA GLU A 257 23.74 8.05 24.03
C GLU A 257 23.33 8.78 22.73
N SER A 258 23.28 8.05 21.62
CA SER A 258 22.91 8.57 20.30
C SER A 258 21.47 9.07 20.25
N ILE A 259 20.55 8.46 20.99
CA ILE A 259 19.14 8.89 21.04
C ILE A 259 18.96 10.29 21.66
N LEU A 260 19.91 10.75 22.48
CA LEU A 260 19.88 12.07 23.12
C LEU A 260 20.74 13.11 22.39
N HIS A 261 21.47 12.70 21.34
CA HIS A 261 22.34 13.57 20.57
C HIS A 261 21.62 14.03 19.31
N GLN A 262 21.50 15.34 19.09
CA GLN A 262 20.69 15.92 18.00
C GLN A 262 21.01 15.31 16.62
N ASP A 263 22.29 15.21 16.25
CA ASP A 263 22.74 14.62 14.96
C ASP A 263 22.28 13.17 14.71
N PHE A 264 21.96 12.41 15.78
CA PHE A 264 21.67 10.98 15.70
C PHE A 264 20.27 10.62 16.23
N ALA A 265 19.58 11.56 16.89
CA ALA A 265 18.34 11.30 17.62
C ALA A 265 17.24 10.75 16.71
N ILE A 266 17.04 11.34 15.53
CA ILE A 266 16.02 10.91 14.56
C ILE A 266 16.23 9.45 14.16
N VAL A 267 17.40 9.12 13.62
CA VAL A 267 17.72 7.75 13.16
C VAL A 267 17.68 6.76 14.32
N THR A 268 18.14 7.17 15.51
CA THR A 268 18.13 6.30 16.69
C THR A 268 16.72 6.00 17.18
N MET A 269 15.83 6.99 17.18
CA MET A 269 14.41 6.78 17.50
C MET A 269 13.72 5.92 16.44
N GLU A 270 14.07 6.07 15.16
CA GLU A 270 13.55 5.24 14.06
C GLU A 270 13.88 3.75 14.25
N ILE A 271 15.07 3.41 14.78
CA ILE A 271 15.44 2.03 15.12
C ILE A 271 14.44 1.42 16.11
N TRP A 272 14.17 2.12 17.21
CA TRP A 272 13.31 1.62 18.28
C TRP A 272 11.82 1.70 17.92
N GLN A 273 11.43 2.70 17.13
CA GLN A 273 10.13 2.75 16.48
C GLN A 273 9.95 1.51 15.60
N SER A 274 10.90 1.18 14.73
CA SER A 274 10.83 0.01 13.85
C SER A 274 10.70 -1.30 14.62
N VAL A 275 11.41 -1.45 15.75
CA VAL A 275 11.28 -2.63 16.62
C VAL A 275 9.85 -2.71 17.19
N ALA A 276 9.31 -1.60 17.68
CA ALA A 276 7.96 -1.56 18.24
C ALA A 276 6.88 -1.80 17.17
N SER A 277 7.01 -1.20 15.99
CA SER A 277 6.09 -1.41 14.86
C SER A 277 6.09 -2.87 14.38
N GLU A 278 7.25 -3.53 14.30
CA GLU A 278 7.33 -4.95 13.94
C GLU A 278 6.64 -5.86 14.97
N ILE A 279 6.68 -5.51 16.27
CA ILE A 279 5.89 -6.19 17.31
C ILE A 279 4.39 -6.01 17.05
N ASN A 280 3.96 -4.79 16.71
CA ASN A 280 2.54 -4.47 16.47
C ASN A 280 2.01 -5.20 15.24
N GLU A 281 2.72 -5.13 14.12
CA GLU A 281 2.34 -5.78 12.85
C GLU A 281 2.19 -7.29 13.02
N ARG A 282 3.18 -7.95 13.64
CA ARG A 282 3.11 -9.40 13.89
C ARG A 282 2.05 -9.79 14.91
N SER A 283 1.79 -8.94 15.91
CA SER A 283 0.68 -9.16 16.86
C SER A 283 -0.68 -9.04 16.16
N ALA A 284 -0.84 -8.05 15.26
CA ALA A 284 -2.07 -7.88 14.47
C ALA A 284 -2.29 -9.05 13.51
N VAL A 285 -1.25 -9.54 12.84
CA VAL A 285 -1.30 -10.75 12.00
C VAL A 285 -1.67 -11.97 12.83
N SER A 286 -1.08 -12.17 14.02
CA SER A 286 -1.43 -13.26 14.93
C SER A 286 -2.89 -13.19 15.43
N ASN A 287 -3.45 -11.99 15.61
CA ASN A 287 -4.87 -11.85 15.96
C ASN A 287 -5.81 -12.21 14.80
N ARG A 288 -5.35 -12.02 13.54
CA ARG A 288 -6.11 -12.33 12.31
C ARG A 288 -5.89 -13.75 11.79
N THR A 289 -4.87 -14.46 12.28
CA THR A 289 -4.39 -15.74 11.73
C THR A 289 -4.11 -16.76 12.84
N ASN A 290 -4.08 -18.06 12.53
CA ASN A 290 -3.83 -19.12 13.54
C ASN A 290 -2.38 -19.19 14.09
N MET A 291 -1.53 -18.20 13.81
CA MET A 291 -0.18 -18.16 14.36
C MET A 291 -0.25 -17.68 15.80
N GLY A 292 0.20 -18.48 16.76
CA GLY A 292 0.49 -17.98 18.11
C GLY A 292 1.70 -17.05 18.03
N PHE A 293 1.51 -15.74 18.19
CA PHE A 293 2.60 -14.79 18.37
C PHE A 293 3.48 -15.25 19.53
N ARG A 294 4.80 -15.32 19.32
CA ARG A 294 5.74 -15.64 20.40
C ARG A 294 5.79 -14.43 21.33
N LYS A 295 5.29 -14.57 22.57
CA LYS A 295 5.30 -13.51 23.60
C LYS A 295 6.71 -12.94 23.89
N THR A 296 7.75 -13.69 23.54
CA THR A 296 9.17 -13.42 23.82
C THR A 296 9.70 -12.07 23.33
N GLN A 297 9.29 -11.57 22.16
CA GLN A 297 9.83 -10.31 21.63
C GLN A 297 9.25 -9.07 22.34
N LYS A 298 7.99 -9.14 22.78
CA LYS A 298 7.39 -8.08 23.60
C LYS A 298 8.07 -8.01 24.97
N ASP A 299 8.34 -9.17 25.56
CA ASP A 299 9.07 -9.29 26.82
C ASP A 299 10.48 -8.71 26.71
N ALA A 300 11.16 -8.89 25.55
CA ALA A 300 12.46 -8.30 25.29
C ALA A 300 12.42 -6.76 25.31
N LEU A 301 11.49 -6.12 24.58
CA LEU A 301 11.36 -4.65 24.57
C LEU A 301 11.02 -4.10 25.96
N GLN A 302 10.26 -4.85 26.76
CA GLN A 302 9.95 -4.48 28.13
C GLN A 302 11.19 -4.28 29.00
N ILE A 303 12.27 -5.04 28.77
CA ILE A 303 13.53 -4.95 29.54
C ILE A 303 14.12 -3.54 29.52
N ILE A 304 14.07 -2.87 28.36
CA ILE A 304 14.67 -1.53 28.16
C ILE A 304 13.64 -0.39 28.20
N SER A 305 12.36 -0.73 28.23
CA SER A 305 11.23 0.19 28.02
C SER A 305 11.29 1.45 28.88
N GLN A 306 11.62 1.35 30.16
CA GLN A 306 11.66 2.51 31.06
C GLN A 306 12.70 3.54 30.60
N GLN A 307 13.92 3.10 30.26
CA GLN A 307 14.99 4.01 29.84
C GLN A 307 14.72 4.57 28.45
N LEU A 308 14.22 3.72 27.54
CA LEU A 308 13.83 4.11 26.20
C LEU A 308 12.72 5.17 26.21
N ILE A 309 11.65 4.94 26.98
CA ILE A 309 10.54 5.89 27.12
C ILE A 309 11.04 7.23 27.64
N VAL A 310 11.86 7.24 28.70
CA VAL A 310 12.40 8.49 29.25
C VAL A 310 13.21 9.26 28.20
N ALA A 311 14.07 8.58 27.44
CA ALA A 311 14.87 9.21 26.40
C ALA A 311 14.01 9.76 25.24
N VAL A 312 12.98 9.03 24.82
CA VAL A 312 12.03 9.50 23.81
C VAL A 312 11.23 10.72 24.31
N LEU A 313 10.73 10.70 25.54
CA LEU A 313 9.99 11.82 26.13
C LEU A 313 10.87 13.06 26.33
N GLN A 314 12.17 12.90 26.60
CA GLN A 314 13.11 14.02 26.67
C GLN A 314 13.26 14.74 25.32
N ASN A 315 13.26 14.01 24.21
CA ASN A 315 13.32 14.60 22.87
C ASN A 315 12.06 15.41 22.51
N LEU A 316 10.91 15.16 23.16
CA LEU A 316 9.71 16.00 23.00
C LEU A 316 9.84 17.39 23.65
N LEU A 317 10.85 17.60 24.52
CA LEU A 317 11.09 18.87 25.22
C LEU A 317 12.01 19.82 24.44
N ILE A 318 12.60 19.37 23.33
CA ILE A 318 13.44 20.22 22.45
C ILE A 318 12.59 21.39 21.97
N SER A 319 13.17 22.60 21.88
CA SER A 319 12.45 23.76 21.38
C SER A 319 12.17 23.60 19.88
N ASP A 320 11.07 24.14 19.38
CA ASP A 320 10.76 24.23 17.94
C ASP A 320 10.05 25.56 17.67
N GLU A 321 10.56 26.61 18.30
CA GLU A 321 10.02 27.97 18.17
C GLU A 321 10.21 28.50 16.74
N ASP A 322 11.36 28.19 16.15
CA ASP A 322 11.72 28.53 14.78
C ASP A 322 11.10 27.50 13.81
N GLU A 323 9.98 27.88 13.20
CA GLU A 323 9.26 27.01 12.25
C GLU A 323 10.06 26.72 10.96
N GLU A 324 11.19 27.41 10.76
CA GLU A 324 12.14 27.21 9.66
C GLU A 324 13.26 26.21 10.02
N ASP A 325 13.38 25.81 11.30
CA ASP A 325 14.33 24.78 11.72
C ASP A 325 13.71 23.39 11.55
N ASP A 326 14.01 22.79 10.40
CA ASP A 326 13.53 21.45 10.03
C ASP A 326 14.13 20.35 10.90
N GLU A 327 15.30 20.56 11.53
CA GLU A 327 16.00 19.54 12.31
C GLU A 327 15.32 19.32 13.66
N GLU A 328 15.07 20.40 14.42
CA GLU A 328 14.42 20.32 15.74
C GLU A 328 12.98 19.77 15.63
N GLN A 329 12.24 20.19 14.60
CA GLN A 329 10.92 19.65 14.29
C GLN A 329 10.99 18.17 13.93
N GLY A 330 12.00 17.78 13.14
CA GLY A 330 12.26 16.39 12.78
C GLY A 330 12.46 15.51 14.02
N ILE A 331 13.23 15.99 15.00
CA ILE A 331 13.48 15.26 16.25
C ILE A 331 12.17 15.09 17.05
N GLN A 332 11.38 16.13 17.24
CA GLN A 332 10.12 16.01 17.98
C GLN A 332 9.12 15.08 17.28
N GLU A 333 9.00 15.13 15.96
CA GLU A 333 8.10 14.26 15.21
C GLU A 333 8.57 12.79 15.26
N ALA A 334 9.88 12.55 15.21
CA ALA A 334 10.46 11.22 15.42
C ALA A 334 10.19 10.70 16.84
N ALA A 335 10.33 11.56 17.86
CA ALA A 335 10.01 11.22 19.25
C ALA A 335 8.52 10.90 19.44
N TYR A 336 7.63 11.68 18.83
CA TYR A 336 6.20 11.42 18.82
C TYR A 336 5.87 10.04 18.24
N LYS A 337 6.40 9.73 17.05
CA LYS A 337 6.16 8.45 16.36
C LYS A 337 6.72 7.27 17.14
N ALA A 338 7.93 7.40 17.68
CA ALA A 338 8.53 6.37 18.53
C ALA A 338 7.68 6.14 19.80
N ALA A 339 7.24 7.19 20.49
CA ALA A 339 6.37 7.07 21.67
C ALA A 339 5.06 6.36 21.33
N SER A 340 4.44 6.68 20.20
CA SER A 340 3.22 6.00 19.74
C SER A 340 3.45 4.51 19.52
N SER A 341 4.45 4.16 18.70
CA SER A 341 4.71 2.75 18.36
C SER A 341 5.04 1.93 19.62
N ILE A 342 5.80 2.51 20.56
CA ILE A 342 6.10 1.89 21.86
C ILE A 342 4.82 1.72 22.70
N SER A 343 3.94 2.73 22.72
CA SER A 343 2.66 2.66 23.43
C SER A 343 1.75 1.55 22.89
N GLU A 344 1.67 1.42 21.57
CA GLU A 344 0.96 0.32 20.91
C GLU A 344 1.56 -1.06 21.25
N ALA A 345 2.89 -1.18 21.23
CA ALA A 345 3.57 -2.46 21.48
C ALA A 345 3.45 -2.92 22.93
N LEU A 346 3.64 -2.01 23.89
CA LEU A 346 3.66 -2.33 25.31
C LEU A 346 2.28 -2.24 25.97
N GLY A 347 1.39 -1.37 25.48
CA GLY A 347 0.06 -1.14 26.04
C GLY A 347 0.13 -0.59 27.47
N SER A 348 -0.68 -1.14 28.38
CA SER A 348 -0.80 -0.65 29.77
C SER A 348 0.50 -0.63 30.56
N LEU A 349 1.53 -1.37 30.14
CA LEU A 349 2.86 -1.38 30.76
C LEU A 349 3.55 0.00 30.74
N CYS A 350 3.25 0.88 29.78
CA CYS A 350 3.87 2.21 29.69
C CYS A 350 3.01 3.36 30.20
N TYR A 351 1.68 3.17 30.34
CA TYR A 351 0.75 4.27 30.63
C TYR A 351 1.07 5.02 31.92
N GLN A 352 1.48 4.34 32.99
CA GLN A 352 1.82 5.01 34.25
C GLN A 352 3.01 5.98 34.12
N LEU A 353 4.02 5.62 33.33
CA LEU A 353 5.18 6.49 33.10
C LEU A 353 4.79 7.73 32.30
N TYR A 354 3.94 7.55 31.28
CA TYR A 354 3.46 8.65 30.44
C TYR A 354 2.57 9.59 31.24
N LEU A 355 1.63 9.06 32.03
CA LEU A 355 0.75 9.86 32.89
C LEU A 355 1.55 10.65 33.91
N ARG A 356 2.56 10.05 34.54
CA ARG A 356 3.45 10.77 35.46
C ARG A 356 4.20 11.91 34.76
N PHE A 357 4.66 11.71 33.53
CA PHE A 357 5.28 12.78 32.76
C PHE A 357 4.27 13.91 32.49
N ILE A 358 3.06 13.58 32.05
CA ILE A 358 1.99 14.53 31.72
C ILE A 358 1.57 15.36 32.95
N GLU A 359 1.34 14.71 34.09
CA GLU A 359 0.96 15.38 35.35
C GLU A 359 1.98 16.44 35.77
N ASN A 360 3.27 16.18 35.55
CA ASN A 360 4.35 17.10 35.91
C ASN A 360 4.58 18.23 34.90
N THR A 361 4.10 18.09 33.65
CA THR A 361 4.45 19.00 32.53
C THR A 361 3.27 19.82 32.00
N LEU A 362 2.03 19.35 32.12
CA LEU A 362 0.86 19.94 31.45
C LEU A 362 0.52 21.37 31.92
N GLN A 363 0.84 21.67 33.18
CA GLN A 363 0.63 22.98 33.81
C GLN A 363 1.94 23.75 34.04
N ALA A 364 3.04 23.31 33.44
CA ALA A 364 4.31 24.01 33.54
C ALA A 364 4.26 25.40 32.88
N GLN A 365 5.09 26.31 33.38
CA GLN A 365 5.24 27.67 32.83
C GLN A 365 5.85 27.65 31.43
N GLU A 366 6.83 26.77 31.21
CA GLU A 366 7.46 26.56 29.90
C GLU A 366 6.48 25.92 28.92
N TRP A 367 6.40 26.47 27.72
CA TRP A 367 5.45 26.00 26.70
C TRP A 367 5.86 24.65 26.10
N GLN A 368 7.16 24.35 26.05
CA GLN A 368 7.71 23.08 25.57
C GLN A 368 7.20 21.92 26.42
N ASN A 369 7.17 22.10 27.74
CA ASN A 369 6.61 21.13 28.67
C ASN A 369 5.13 20.87 28.38
N ARG A 370 4.31 21.94 28.29
CA ARG A 370 2.88 21.80 28.01
C ARG A 370 2.61 21.12 26.67
N LYS A 371 3.38 21.47 25.64
CA LYS A 371 3.32 20.83 24.33
C LYS A 371 3.68 19.34 24.41
N ALA A 372 4.79 19.01 25.05
CA ALA A 372 5.26 17.63 25.20
C ALA A 372 4.23 16.77 25.93
N SER A 373 3.52 17.30 26.95
CA SER A 373 2.43 16.58 27.62
C SER A 373 1.30 16.22 26.66
N LEU A 374 0.86 17.17 25.83
CA LEU A 374 -0.22 16.97 24.87
C LEU A 374 0.18 15.94 23.80
N LEU A 375 1.42 16.01 23.31
CA LEU A 375 1.97 15.03 22.36
C LEU A 375 2.10 13.63 22.98
N THR A 376 2.52 13.55 24.25
CA THR A 376 2.62 12.29 25.00
C THR A 376 1.26 11.65 25.22
N PHE A 377 0.22 12.43 25.52
CA PHE A 377 -1.13 11.88 25.64
C PHE A 377 -1.66 11.44 24.27
N SER A 378 -1.41 12.23 23.22
CA SER A 378 -1.78 11.88 21.85
C SER A 378 -1.14 10.57 21.38
N SER A 379 0.12 10.32 21.73
CA SER A 379 0.80 9.07 21.39
C SER A 379 0.25 7.85 22.17
N MET A 380 -0.33 8.05 23.36
CA MET A 380 -1.04 6.97 24.07
C MET A 380 -2.35 6.60 23.38
N VAL A 381 -3.13 7.62 22.99
CA VAL A 381 -4.49 7.48 22.45
C VAL A 381 -4.50 6.84 21.06
N GLU A 382 -3.36 6.62 20.40
CA GLU A 382 -3.30 5.94 19.10
C GLU A 382 -3.86 4.51 19.15
N THR A 383 -3.77 3.85 20.30
CA THR A 383 -4.46 2.55 20.52
C THR A 383 -5.96 2.72 20.75
N ALA A 384 -6.77 2.19 19.82
CA ALA A 384 -8.23 2.13 19.93
C ALA A 384 -8.70 1.01 20.88
N ASP A 385 -9.97 1.11 21.33
CA ASP A 385 -10.68 0.09 22.13
C ASP A 385 -10.05 -0.28 23.48
N VAL A 386 -9.23 0.60 24.06
CA VAL A 386 -8.65 0.41 25.40
C VAL A 386 -9.47 1.18 26.43
N LEU A 387 -10.13 0.46 27.34
CA LEU A 387 -11.02 1.04 28.37
C LEU A 387 -10.31 2.08 29.26
N GLU A 388 -9.06 1.83 29.65
CA GLU A 388 -8.27 2.76 30.47
C GLU A 388 -8.06 4.09 29.75
N LEU A 389 -7.69 4.05 28.46
CA LEU A 389 -7.47 5.25 27.65
C LEU A 389 -8.76 6.03 27.40
N PHE A 390 -9.89 5.34 27.24
CA PHE A 390 -11.20 5.99 27.20
C PHE A 390 -11.49 6.76 28.51
N GLN A 391 -11.20 6.17 29.68
CA GLN A 391 -11.40 6.83 30.96
C GLN A 391 -10.47 8.04 31.15
N TYR A 392 -9.18 7.89 30.82
CA TYR A 392 -8.23 9.00 30.86
C TYR A 392 -8.63 10.13 29.92
N SER A 393 -9.10 9.80 28.71
CA SER A 393 -9.57 10.79 27.74
C SER A 393 -10.78 11.56 28.26
N ASN A 394 -11.76 10.88 28.89
CA ASN A 394 -12.90 11.54 29.52
C ASN A 394 -12.49 12.51 30.64
N SER A 395 -11.49 12.16 31.44
CA SER A 395 -11.03 13.04 32.52
C SER A 395 -10.22 14.23 32.01
N ALA A 396 -9.49 14.08 30.90
CA ALA A 396 -8.55 15.09 30.42
C ALA A 396 -9.12 16.01 29.32
N ILE A 397 -10.15 15.61 28.57
CA ILE A 397 -10.64 16.32 27.38
C ILE A 397 -10.95 17.80 27.64
N GLY A 398 -11.58 18.11 28.77
CA GLY A 398 -11.90 19.49 29.13
C GLY A 398 -10.68 20.38 29.32
N GLU A 399 -9.56 19.83 29.77
CA GLU A 399 -8.30 20.57 29.91
C GLU A 399 -7.60 20.75 28.56
N PHE A 400 -7.62 19.73 27.69
CA PHE A 400 -7.04 19.84 26.34
C PHE A 400 -7.75 20.90 25.48
N ILE A 401 -9.08 20.97 25.59
CA ILE A 401 -9.87 21.99 24.89
C ILE A 401 -9.49 23.40 25.36
N LYS A 402 -9.24 23.62 26.66
CA LYS A 402 -8.73 24.92 27.14
C LYS A 402 -7.38 25.30 26.52
N LYS A 403 -6.51 24.31 26.27
CA LYS A 403 -5.18 24.54 25.64
C LYS A 403 -5.29 24.97 24.17
N LEU A 404 -6.45 24.88 23.52
CA LEU A 404 -6.69 25.52 22.21
C LEU A 404 -6.56 27.05 22.29
N ALA A 405 -6.74 27.65 23.47
CA ALA A 405 -6.54 29.07 23.72
C ALA A 405 -5.18 29.40 24.40
N ASP A 406 -4.23 28.47 24.42
CA ASP A 406 -2.89 28.70 24.99
C ASP A 406 -2.20 29.90 24.29
N PRO A 407 -1.44 30.75 25.00
CA PRO A 407 -0.71 31.85 24.38
C PRO A 407 0.24 31.38 23.29
N HIS A 408 0.88 30.22 23.45
CA HIS A 408 1.88 29.71 22.51
C HIS A 408 1.25 28.88 21.38
N LYS A 409 1.56 29.24 20.12
CA LYS A 409 0.97 28.60 18.93
C LYS A 409 1.24 27.09 18.87
N GLN A 410 2.44 26.63 19.22
CA GLN A 410 2.79 25.22 19.17
C GLN A 410 1.99 24.37 20.16
N VAL A 411 1.63 24.94 21.32
CA VAL A 411 0.78 24.27 22.31
C VAL A 411 -0.65 24.15 21.76
N ARG A 412 -1.16 25.18 21.08
CA ARG A 412 -2.47 25.11 20.40
C ARG A 412 -2.50 24.02 19.33
N TYR A 413 -1.44 23.86 18.55
CA TYR A 413 -1.34 22.80 17.54
C TYR A 413 -1.30 21.41 18.16
N ALA A 414 -0.52 21.21 19.23
CA ALA A 414 -0.50 19.95 19.96
C ALA A 414 -1.86 19.63 20.61
N ALA A 415 -2.56 20.65 21.12
CA ALA A 415 -3.92 20.52 21.64
C ALA A 415 -4.90 20.08 20.54
N GLY A 416 -4.81 20.69 19.35
CA GLY A 416 -5.56 20.26 18.17
C GLY A 416 -5.32 18.78 17.86
N ARG A 417 -4.04 18.37 17.76
CA ARG A 417 -3.64 16.98 17.45
C ARG A 417 -4.22 15.95 18.43
N VAL A 418 -4.07 16.18 19.74
CA VAL A 418 -4.59 15.24 20.75
C VAL A 418 -6.12 15.16 20.73
N ILE A 419 -6.82 16.28 20.51
CA ILE A 419 -8.28 16.30 20.39
C ILE A 419 -8.73 15.54 19.14
N THR A 420 -8.04 15.71 18.00
CA THR A 420 -8.32 14.95 16.78
C THR A 420 -8.18 13.45 17.03
N ARG A 421 -7.10 13.03 17.72
CA ARG A 421 -6.84 11.62 18.03
C ARG A 421 -7.88 11.03 18.98
N ILE A 422 -8.34 11.80 19.98
CA ILE A 422 -9.46 11.41 20.84
C ILE A 422 -10.75 11.29 20.04
N ALA A 423 -11.02 12.21 19.10
CA ALA A 423 -12.22 12.14 18.26
C ALA A 423 -12.21 10.94 17.30
N GLU A 424 -11.04 10.55 16.81
CA GLU A 424 -10.84 9.36 15.96
C GLU A 424 -11.15 8.06 16.70
N ASN A 425 -10.53 7.86 17.87
CA ASN A 425 -10.60 6.57 18.57
C ASN A 425 -11.71 6.51 19.62
N TYR A 426 -12.11 7.64 20.19
CA TYR A 426 -13.08 7.73 21.28
C TYR A 426 -14.07 8.91 21.09
N PRO A 427 -14.80 9.00 19.95
CA PRO A 427 -15.69 10.13 19.64
C PRO A 427 -16.75 10.37 20.72
N GLN A 428 -17.17 9.31 21.42
CA GLN A 428 -18.12 9.36 22.54
C GLN A 428 -17.66 10.26 23.69
N VAL A 429 -16.34 10.43 23.90
CA VAL A 429 -15.76 11.32 24.92
C VAL A 429 -16.20 12.76 24.70
N ILE A 430 -16.35 13.18 23.45
CA ILE A 430 -16.78 14.53 23.09
C ILE A 430 -18.30 14.57 22.93
N LEU A 431 -18.87 13.63 22.16
CA LEU A 431 -20.29 13.65 21.78
C LEU A 431 -21.26 13.45 22.94
N LYS A 432 -20.87 12.67 23.96
CA LYS A 432 -21.71 12.43 25.15
C LYS A 432 -21.31 13.30 26.35
N HIS A 433 -20.37 14.24 26.15
CA HIS A 433 -19.97 15.15 27.21
C HIS A 433 -21.08 16.14 27.56
N GLN A 434 -21.18 16.54 28.83
CA GLN A 434 -22.17 17.53 29.28
C GLN A 434 -22.03 18.90 28.57
N TYR A 435 -20.84 19.21 28.06
CA TYR A 435 -20.50 20.45 27.33
C TYR A 435 -20.30 20.20 25.81
N ALA A 436 -20.83 19.12 25.24
CA ALA A 436 -20.62 18.77 23.83
C ALA A 436 -20.98 19.92 22.86
N ASP A 437 -22.11 20.59 23.09
CA ASP A 437 -22.55 21.74 22.28
C ASP A 437 -21.54 22.89 22.33
N GLU A 438 -20.98 23.18 23.50
CA GLU A 438 -19.95 24.22 23.68
C GLU A 438 -18.64 23.84 22.98
N TYR A 439 -18.22 22.58 23.08
CA TYR A 439 -16.99 22.09 22.45
C TYR A 439 -17.06 22.16 20.93
N ILE A 440 -18.15 21.68 20.34
CA ILE A 440 -18.36 21.75 18.88
C ILE A 440 -18.40 23.20 18.39
N ASN A 441 -19.05 24.09 19.14
CA ASN A 441 -19.05 25.52 18.83
C ASN A 441 -17.65 26.14 18.94
N GLN A 442 -16.87 25.79 19.96
CA GLN A 442 -15.49 26.27 20.13
C GLN A 442 -14.59 25.81 18.98
N PHE A 443 -14.64 24.53 18.59
CA PHE A 443 -13.85 24.03 17.45
C PHE A 443 -14.16 24.82 16.18
N SER A 444 -15.43 25.14 15.96
CA SER A 444 -15.91 25.88 14.80
C SER A 444 -15.38 27.32 14.76
N GLN A 445 -15.25 27.99 15.91
CA GLN A 445 -14.68 29.35 15.98
C GLN A 445 -13.23 29.41 15.51
N PHE A 446 -12.45 28.35 15.75
CA PHE A 446 -11.04 28.28 15.35
C PHE A 446 -10.84 27.92 13.87
N LEU A 447 -11.89 27.51 13.14
CA LEU A 447 -11.81 27.16 11.71
C LEU A 447 -11.55 28.35 10.79
N GLN A 448 -11.67 29.59 11.28
CA GLN A 448 -11.30 30.80 10.55
C GLN A 448 -9.86 31.26 10.84
N GLY A 449 -9.13 30.53 11.69
CA GLY A 449 -7.77 30.87 12.10
C GLY A 449 -6.70 30.30 11.17
N ASN A 450 -5.51 30.09 11.75
CA ASN A 450 -4.35 29.53 11.06
C ASN A 450 -4.65 28.15 10.42
N ASN A 451 -4.11 27.91 9.22
CA ASN A 451 -4.33 26.70 8.42
C ASN A 451 -3.96 25.39 9.16
N LYS A 452 -2.88 25.38 9.94
CA LYS A 452 -2.40 24.19 10.68
C LYS A 452 -3.37 23.79 11.79
N LEU A 453 -3.84 24.75 12.59
CA LEU A 453 -4.86 24.49 13.61
C LEU A 453 -6.21 24.14 12.99
N THR A 454 -6.60 24.85 11.92
CA THR A 454 -7.82 24.57 11.16
C THR A 454 -7.82 23.12 10.69
N LYS A 455 -6.71 22.61 10.14
CA LYS A 455 -6.58 21.23 9.67
C LYS A 455 -6.92 20.22 10.78
N TYR A 456 -6.34 20.37 11.97
CA TYR A 456 -6.61 19.47 13.09
C TYR A 456 -8.09 19.51 13.49
N LEU A 457 -8.64 20.70 13.72
CA LEU A 457 -10.03 20.82 14.17
C LEU A 457 -11.04 20.41 13.11
N LEU A 458 -10.72 20.57 11.83
CA LEU A 458 -11.52 20.07 10.73
C LEU A 458 -11.56 18.53 10.75
N TRP A 459 -10.40 17.88 10.89
CA TRP A 459 -10.33 16.43 11.10
C TRP A 459 -11.06 15.98 12.36
N THR A 460 -10.96 16.72 13.46
CA THR A 460 -11.75 16.45 14.67
C THR A 460 -13.24 16.39 14.33
N LEU A 461 -13.78 17.42 13.65
CA LEU A 461 -15.19 17.44 13.26
C LEU A 461 -15.54 16.30 12.29
N VAL A 462 -14.66 16.00 11.32
CA VAL A 462 -14.85 14.85 10.41
C VAL A 462 -14.95 13.54 11.20
N ASN A 463 -14.01 13.26 12.10
CA ASN A 463 -14.02 12.04 12.93
C ASN A 463 -15.29 11.94 13.78
N LEU A 464 -15.76 13.07 14.35
CA LEU A 464 -17.04 13.11 15.05
C LEU A 464 -18.22 12.78 14.14
N THR A 465 -18.20 13.26 12.89
CA THR A 465 -19.27 12.95 11.93
C THR A 465 -19.30 11.50 11.48
N GLU A 466 -18.16 10.80 11.49
CA GLU A 466 -18.13 9.37 11.19
C GLU A 466 -18.90 8.56 12.23
N ALA A 467 -18.78 8.92 13.50
CA ALA A 467 -19.51 8.30 14.60
C ALA A 467 -21.03 8.51 14.52
N PHE A 468 -21.52 9.41 13.66
CA PHE A 468 -22.96 9.57 13.43
C PHE A 468 -23.56 8.42 12.61
N ARG A 469 -22.74 7.72 11.80
CA ARG A 469 -23.19 6.56 11.01
C ARG A 469 -23.64 5.42 11.91
N ASP A 470 -22.99 5.27 13.06
CA ASP A 470 -23.25 4.22 14.05
C ASP A 470 -24.32 4.62 15.09
N ASP A 471 -25.04 5.73 14.88
CA ASP A 471 -26.10 6.21 15.76
C ASP A 471 -27.50 5.79 15.27
N PRO A 472 -28.06 4.67 15.76
CA PRO A 472 -29.37 4.19 15.30
C PRO A 472 -30.51 5.17 15.64
N VAL A 473 -30.38 5.93 16.74
CA VAL A 473 -31.42 6.81 17.28
C VAL A 473 -31.38 8.22 16.66
N ASN A 474 -30.34 8.55 15.89
CA ASN A 474 -30.16 9.88 15.29
C ASN A 474 -30.12 11.02 16.33
N GLN A 475 -29.55 10.76 17.51
CA GLN A 475 -29.38 11.73 18.59
C GLN A 475 -28.47 12.90 18.17
N PHE A 476 -27.56 12.66 17.21
CA PHE A 476 -26.63 13.66 16.69
C PHE A 476 -27.18 14.47 15.50
N GLY A 477 -28.41 14.18 15.05
CA GLY A 477 -29.04 14.88 13.92
C GLY A 477 -29.13 16.40 14.07
N LYS A 478 -29.13 16.91 15.32
CA LYS A 478 -29.11 18.35 15.63
C LYS A 478 -27.86 19.08 15.13
N TYR A 479 -26.76 18.37 14.87
CA TYR A 479 -25.49 18.96 14.45
C TYR A 479 -25.32 19.06 12.93
N TYR A 480 -26.12 18.34 12.12
CA TYR A 480 -25.85 18.19 10.69
C TYR A 480 -25.83 19.52 9.93
N GLU A 481 -26.88 20.33 10.08
CA GLU A 481 -26.98 21.64 9.41
C GLU A 481 -25.88 22.60 9.88
N PHE A 482 -25.59 22.60 11.18
CA PHE A 482 -24.52 23.41 11.75
C PHE A 482 -23.16 23.01 11.16
N LEU A 483 -22.80 21.72 11.22
CA LEU A 483 -21.50 21.25 10.74
C LEU A 483 -21.33 21.43 9.23
N ILE A 484 -22.36 21.16 8.42
CA ILE A 484 -22.33 21.44 6.98
C ILE A 484 -22.04 22.92 6.72
N SER A 485 -22.66 23.84 7.48
CA SER A 485 -22.41 25.28 7.34
C SER A 485 -20.96 25.66 7.71
N GLN A 486 -20.37 25.00 8.72
CA GLN A 486 -18.99 25.25 9.12
C GLN A 486 -18.01 24.75 8.06
N PHE A 487 -18.20 23.54 7.54
CA PHE A 487 -17.39 23.01 6.44
C PHE A 487 -17.51 23.88 5.18
N ALA A 488 -18.73 24.35 4.84
CA ALA A 488 -18.95 25.25 3.72
C ALA A 488 -18.24 26.61 3.91
N THR A 489 -18.16 27.10 5.15
CA THR A 489 -17.41 28.33 5.47
C THR A 489 -15.93 28.17 5.19
N VAL A 490 -15.36 27.00 5.52
CA VAL A 490 -13.97 26.66 5.18
C VAL A 490 -13.81 26.63 3.66
N ILE A 491 -14.70 25.96 2.92
CA ILE A 491 -14.64 25.92 1.44
C ILE A 491 -14.65 27.32 0.79
N GLY A 492 -15.28 28.30 1.44
CA GLY A 492 -15.32 29.69 0.97
C GLY A 492 -14.05 30.52 1.22
N ARG A 493 -13.08 30.02 2.01
CA ARG A 493 -11.85 30.78 2.28
C ARG A 493 -10.95 30.84 1.04
N GLN A 494 -10.14 31.90 0.96
CA GLN A 494 -9.25 32.19 -0.18
C GLN A 494 -7.76 32.09 0.17
N ASP A 495 -7.44 31.84 1.44
CA ASP A 495 -6.09 31.82 1.98
C ASP A 495 -5.43 30.43 1.99
N PHE A 496 -6.00 29.50 1.23
CA PHE A 496 -5.45 28.17 1.05
C PHE A 496 -4.27 28.18 0.07
N SER A 497 -3.12 27.71 0.54
CA SER A 497 -1.96 27.41 -0.31
C SER A 497 -2.15 26.12 -1.11
N ASP A 498 -2.88 25.14 -0.54
CA ASP A 498 -3.09 23.79 -1.05
C ASP A 498 -4.56 23.35 -0.91
N GLY A 499 -4.99 22.37 -1.73
CA GLY A 499 -6.38 21.86 -1.74
C GLY A 499 -6.78 21.05 -0.48
N THR A 500 -5.83 20.74 0.39
CA THR A 500 -6.01 19.83 1.53
C THR A 500 -7.17 20.21 2.46
N LEU A 501 -7.32 21.49 2.80
CA LEU A 501 -8.42 21.93 3.67
C LEU A 501 -9.79 21.84 2.99
N LEU A 502 -9.84 22.00 1.66
CA LEU A 502 -11.05 21.80 0.87
C LEU A 502 -11.46 20.33 0.89
N ASP A 503 -10.51 19.43 0.68
CA ASP A 503 -10.77 17.99 0.63
C ASP A 503 -11.34 17.48 1.97
N ILE A 504 -10.71 17.86 3.09
CA ILE A 504 -11.18 17.49 4.43
C ILE A 504 -12.59 18.06 4.71
N ALA A 505 -12.86 19.30 4.29
CA ALA A 505 -14.18 19.91 4.48
C ALA A 505 -15.26 19.16 3.67
N TRP A 506 -14.95 18.75 2.44
CA TRP A 506 -15.87 17.96 1.62
C TRP A 506 -16.14 16.58 2.22
N VAL A 507 -15.14 15.92 2.79
CA VAL A 507 -15.33 14.65 3.53
C VAL A 507 -16.32 14.83 4.67
N GLY A 508 -16.19 15.92 5.46
CA GLY A 508 -17.12 16.23 6.55
C GLY A 508 -18.55 16.48 6.08
N ILE A 509 -18.74 17.20 4.96
CA ILE A 509 -20.06 17.40 4.35
C ILE A 509 -20.64 16.05 3.91
N ILE A 510 -19.85 15.22 3.23
CA ILE A 510 -20.26 13.89 2.77
C ILE A 510 -20.72 12.99 3.93
N ASN A 511 -19.96 12.95 5.02
CA ASN A 511 -20.33 12.17 6.21
C ASN A 511 -21.67 12.61 6.81
N CYS A 512 -21.91 13.92 6.92
CA CYS A 512 -23.20 14.46 7.35
C CYS A 512 -24.34 14.07 6.40
N LEU A 513 -24.14 14.21 5.08
CA LEU A 513 -25.14 13.87 4.06
C LEU A 513 -25.54 12.38 4.12
N GLN A 514 -24.57 11.49 4.33
CA GLN A 514 -24.82 10.06 4.49
C GLN A 514 -25.74 9.73 5.68
N CYS A 515 -25.81 10.60 6.70
CA CYS A 515 -26.58 10.35 7.92
C CYS A 515 -28.01 10.92 7.87
N ILE A 516 -28.30 11.91 7.01
CA ILE A 516 -29.61 12.55 6.91
C ILE A 516 -30.70 11.52 6.56
N LYS A 517 -31.80 11.50 7.32
CA LYS A 517 -32.91 10.53 7.15
C LYS A 517 -34.10 11.07 6.35
N GLU A 518 -34.06 12.34 5.94
CA GLU A 518 -35.18 13.04 5.28
C GLU A 518 -34.88 13.26 3.78
N PRO A 519 -35.58 12.60 2.85
CA PRO A 519 -35.32 12.74 1.40
C PRO A 519 -35.44 14.18 0.88
N GLN A 520 -36.40 14.94 1.40
CA GLN A 520 -36.61 16.34 0.97
C GLN A 520 -35.41 17.23 1.31
N LYS A 521 -34.77 17.03 2.48
CA LYS A 521 -33.55 17.76 2.85
C LYS A 521 -32.40 17.43 1.90
N ILE A 522 -32.24 16.15 1.54
CA ILE A 522 -31.24 15.74 0.54
C ILE A 522 -31.49 16.42 -0.81
N LYS A 523 -32.74 16.53 -1.26
CA LYS A 523 -33.11 17.24 -2.50
C LYS A 523 -32.76 18.73 -2.42
N THR A 524 -33.02 19.39 -1.29
CA THR A 524 -32.60 20.79 -1.07
C THR A 524 -31.08 20.96 -1.15
N TYR A 525 -30.30 20.04 -0.56
CA TYR A 525 -28.84 20.06 -0.67
C TYR A 525 -28.36 19.82 -2.10
N LEU A 526 -28.97 18.87 -2.83
CA LEU A 526 -28.69 18.65 -4.25
C LEU A 526 -28.86 19.95 -5.04
N GLU A 527 -30.02 20.59 -4.94
CA GLU A 527 -30.29 21.87 -5.63
C GLU A 527 -29.25 22.94 -5.30
N ALA A 528 -28.86 23.09 -4.04
CA ALA A 528 -27.82 24.01 -3.61
C ALA A 528 -26.45 23.68 -4.25
N PHE A 529 -26.05 22.40 -4.25
CA PHE A 529 -24.80 21.96 -4.89
C PHE A 529 -24.84 22.14 -6.41
N GLY A 530 -25.98 21.94 -7.05
CA GLY A 530 -26.17 22.21 -8.48
C GLY A 530 -25.96 23.69 -8.81
N GLN A 531 -26.54 24.60 -8.03
CA GLN A 531 -26.33 26.04 -8.17
C GLN A 531 -24.87 26.46 -7.92
N GLN A 532 -24.25 25.87 -6.91
CA GLN A 532 -22.84 26.13 -6.60
C GLN A 532 -21.92 25.63 -7.71
N MET A 533 -22.19 24.44 -8.27
CA MET A 533 -21.45 23.91 -9.41
C MET A 533 -21.56 24.86 -10.61
N LEU A 534 -22.74 25.34 -10.97
CA LEU A 534 -22.91 26.33 -12.05
C LEU A 534 -22.11 27.62 -11.81
N THR A 535 -22.06 28.08 -10.55
CA THR A 535 -21.30 29.27 -10.16
C THR A 535 -19.79 29.05 -10.33
N VAL A 536 -19.26 27.96 -9.78
CA VAL A 536 -17.84 27.60 -9.85
C VAL A 536 -17.43 27.32 -11.30
N TYR A 537 -18.30 26.65 -12.05
CA TYR A 537 -18.19 26.33 -13.48
C TYR A 537 -18.01 27.58 -14.36
N SER A 538 -18.66 28.70 -14.01
CA SER A 538 -18.54 29.95 -14.77
C SER A 538 -17.16 30.64 -14.66
N GLN A 539 -16.30 30.22 -13.72
CA GLN A 539 -15.08 30.93 -13.36
C GLN A 539 -13.83 30.01 -13.32
N MET A 540 -13.80 28.92 -14.09
CA MET A 540 -12.81 27.84 -14.00
C MET A 540 -11.34 28.33 -13.91
N ARG A 541 -10.68 27.94 -12.81
CA ARG A 541 -9.24 28.02 -12.50
C ARG A 541 -8.87 26.72 -11.76
N TRP A 542 -7.60 26.32 -11.73
CA TRP A 542 -7.16 25.07 -11.10
C TRP A 542 -7.61 24.91 -9.63
N GLN A 543 -7.60 25.98 -8.81
CA GLN A 543 -8.09 25.97 -7.42
C GLN A 543 -9.59 25.60 -7.28
N LYS A 544 -10.34 25.69 -8.38
CA LYS A 544 -11.77 25.36 -8.45
C LYS A 544 -12.02 23.92 -8.92
N GLU A 545 -11.01 23.21 -9.42
CA GLU A 545 -11.15 21.82 -9.86
C GLU A 545 -11.36 20.89 -8.66
N ALA A 546 -10.59 21.06 -7.57
CA ALA A 546 -10.81 20.33 -6.31
C ALA A 546 -12.22 20.60 -5.76
N ASN A 547 -12.69 21.85 -5.87
CA ASN A 547 -14.05 22.20 -5.44
C ASN A 547 -15.14 21.53 -6.30
N ILE A 548 -14.92 21.41 -7.61
CA ILE A 548 -15.83 20.68 -8.51
C ILE A 548 -15.82 19.17 -8.21
N SER A 549 -14.64 18.59 -7.95
CA SER A 549 -14.51 17.19 -7.53
C SER A 549 -15.30 16.91 -6.23
N GLY A 550 -15.16 17.78 -5.23
CA GLY A 550 -15.93 17.73 -3.99
C GLY A 550 -17.45 17.87 -4.21
N LEU A 551 -17.88 18.79 -5.09
CA LEU A 551 -19.29 18.94 -5.47
C LEU A 551 -19.85 17.69 -6.17
N LEU A 552 -19.10 17.11 -7.11
CA LEU A 552 -19.48 15.87 -7.80
C LEU A 552 -19.61 14.71 -6.80
N SER A 553 -18.69 14.62 -5.84
CA SER A 553 -18.73 13.64 -4.75
C SER A 553 -19.94 13.85 -3.83
N ALA A 554 -20.28 15.09 -3.48
CA ALA A 554 -21.46 15.40 -2.70
C ALA A 554 -22.75 15.04 -3.45
N ILE A 555 -22.83 15.32 -4.75
CA ILE A 555 -23.95 14.93 -5.62
C ILE A 555 -24.08 13.41 -5.68
N HIS A 556 -22.97 12.70 -5.91
CA HIS A 556 -22.89 11.24 -5.91
C HIS A 556 -23.51 10.66 -4.62
N ILE A 557 -23.07 11.14 -3.46
CA ILE A 557 -23.54 10.67 -2.16
C ILE A 557 -25.00 11.02 -1.91
N CYS A 558 -25.48 12.20 -2.30
CA CYS A 558 -26.88 12.56 -2.18
C CYS A 558 -27.80 11.60 -2.95
N PHE A 559 -27.45 11.25 -4.20
CA PHE A 559 -28.24 10.29 -4.98
C PHE A 559 -28.23 8.89 -4.36
N LEU A 560 -27.07 8.38 -3.91
CA LEU A 560 -27.01 7.12 -3.18
C LEU A 560 -27.85 7.17 -1.90
N ARG A 561 -27.86 8.30 -1.19
CA ARG A 561 -28.68 8.44 0.00
C ARG A 561 -30.18 8.40 -0.31
N LEU A 562 -30.62 9.00 -1.42
CA LEU A 562 -32.01 8.88 -1.88
C LEU A 562 -32.39 7.43 -2.20
N VAL A 563 -31.47 6.65 -2.80
CA VAL A 563 -31.66 5.20 -3.02
C VAL A 563 -31.86 4.48 -1.69
N VAL A 564 -30.98 4.71 -0.71
CA VAL A 564 -31.04 4.07 0.62
C VAL A 564 -32.34 4.44 1.35
N LEU A 565 -32.81 5.68 1.22
CA LEU A 565 -34.06 6.14 1.83
C LEU A 565 -35.32 5.66 1.08
N GLY A 566 -35.17 4.97 -0.06
CA GLY A 566 -36.30 4.49 -0.85
C GLY A 566 -37.14 5.61 -1.48
N ASP A 567 -36.53 6.77 -1.75
CA ASP A 567 -37.20 7.89 -2.41
C ASP A 567 -37.64 7.52 -3.84
N GLN A 568 -38.78 8.07 -4.29
CA GLN A 568 -39.26 7.85 -5.65
C GLN A 568 -38.47 8.70 -6.64
N CYS A 569 -38.02 8.09 -7.73
CA CYS A 569 -37.25 8.75 -8.78
C CYS A 569 -37.95 9.99 -9.33
N ASP A 570 -37.39 11.16 -9.04
CA ASP A 570 -37.72 12.41 -9.71
C ASP A 570 -36.96 12.52 -11.04
N ILE A 571 -37.69 12.33 -12.15
CA ILE A 571 -37.14 12.32 -13.51
C ILE A 571 -36.57 13.69 -13.89
N GLN A 572 -37.19 14.78 -13.42
CA GLN A 572 -36.72 16.13 -13.75
C GLN A 572 -35.40 16.41 -13.03
N LEU A 573 -35.33 16.08 -11.75
CA LEU A 573 -34.10 16.19 -10.96
C LEU A 573 -32.98 15.33 -11.57
N MET A 574 -33.26 14.08 -11.92
CA MET A 574 -32.33 13.17 -12.60
C MET A 574 -31.76 13.80 -13.89
N ASN A 575 -32.64 14.26 -14.79
CA ASN A 575 -32.24 14.85 -16.07
C ASN A 575 -31.41 16.13 -15.89
N ASN A 576 -31.79 16.98 -14.92
CA ASN A 576 -31.07 18.22 -14.64
C ASN A 576 -29.63 17.95 -14.18
N PHE A 577 -29.42 17.01 -13.26
CA PHE A 577 -28.08 16.68 -12.76
C PHE A 577 -27.26 15.88 -13.77
N TYR A 578 -27.87 14.99 -14.55
CA TYR A 578 -27.17 14.34 -15.66
C TYR A 578 -26.66 15.38 -16.66
N GLN A 579 -27.51 16.33 -17.06
CA GLN A 579 -27.13 17.38 -18.00
C GLN A 579 -26.03 18.28 -17.43
N LEU A 580 -26.11 18.61 -16.14
CA LEU A 580 -25.08 19.40 -15.45
C LEU A 580 -23.70 18.73 -15.50
N ILE A 581 -23.63 17.42 -15.24
CA ILE A 581 -22.36 16.66 -15.30
C ILE A 581 -21.86 16.53 -16.75
N VAL A 582 -22.77 16.30 -17.70
CA VAL A 582 -22.43 16.24 -19.13
C VAL A 582 -21.88 17.58 -19.63
N ASP A 583 -22.46 18.70 -19.22
CA ASP A 583 -21.98 20.03 -19.59
C ASP A 583 -20.59 20.30 -18.98
N TYR A 584 -20.35 19.81 -17.76
CA TYR A 584 -19.02 19.78 -17.17
C TYR A 584 -18.01 19.02 -18.03
N PHE A 585 -18.31 17.77 -18.45
CA PHE A 585 -17.44 16.99 -19.33
C PHE A 585 -17.14 17.69 -20.65
N LYS A 586 -18.17 18.28 -21.29
CA LYS A 586 -17.99 19.05 -22.52
C LYS A 586 -17.06 20.24 -22.33
N LYS A 587 -17.13 20.92 -21.18
CA LYS A 587 -16.31 22.10 -20.88
C LYS A 587 -14.85 21.76 -20.72
N ILE A 588 -14.53 20.70 -19.98
CA ILE A 588 -13.16 20.23 -19.78
C ILE A 588 -12.65 19.41 -20.98
N GLN A 589 -13.50 19.16 -21.98
CA GLN A 589 -13.20 18.36 -23.17
C GLN A 589 -12.71 16.93 -22.85
N THR A 590 -13.11 16.41 -21.69
CA THR A 590 -12.72 15.10 -21.20
C THR A 590 -13.69 14.62 -20.12
N VAL A 591 -13.42 13.45 -19.54
CA VAL A 591 -14.20 12.87 -18.46
C VAL A 591 -13.34 12.71 -17.21
N THR A 592 -13.99 12.68 -16.04
CA THR A 592 -13.35 12.51 -14.74
C THR A 592 -13.97 11.37 -13.97
N GLN A 593 -13.20 10.79 -13.04
CA GLN A 593 -13.66 9.73 -12.14
C GLN A 593 -14.88 10.16 -11.31
N ASP A 594 -14.84 11.33 -10.67
CA ASP A 594 -15.96 11.81 -9.84
C ASP A 594 -17.23 12.05 -10.65
N GLY A 595 -17.08 12.49 -11.91
CA GLY A 595 -18.22 12.62 -12.82
C GLY A 595 -18.84 11.27 -13.16
N PHE A 596 -18.03 10.23 -13.37
CA PHE A 596 -18.52 8.87 -13.54
C PHE A 596 -19.22 8.35 -12.29
N TYR A 597 -18.68 8.58 -11.08
CA TYR A 597 -19.35 8.20 -9.83
C TYR A 597 -20.70 8.90 -9.65
N ALA A 598 -20.78 10.20 -9.93
CA ALA A 598 -22.05 10.93 -9.88
C ALA A 598 -23.09 10.36 -10.87
N ILE A 599 -22.70 10.06 -12.12
CA ILE A 599 -23.59 9.40 -13.09
C ILE A 599 -24.00 7.99 -12.63
N SER A 600 -23.09 7.25 -12.00
CA SER A 600 -23.37 5.91 -11.46
C SER A 600 -24.48 5.94 -10.42
N ALA A 601 -24.45 6.88 -9.47
CA ALA A 601 -25.54 7.01 -8.51
C ALA A 601 -26.84 7.54 -9.13
N ILE A 602 -26.77 8.41 -10.14
CA ILE A 602 -27.97 8.81 -10.91
C ILE A 602 -28.60 7.58 -11.56
N ALA A 603 -27.80 6.68 -12.16
CA ALA A 603 -28.29 5.43 -12.73
C ALA A 603 -28.93 4.52 -11.66
N GLN A 604 -28.30 4.38 -10.48
CA GLN A 604 -28.85 3.58 -9.38
C GLN A 604 -30.17 4.15 -8.82
N TYR A 605 -30.28 5.48 -8.70
CA TYR A 605 -31.49 6.17 -8.26
C TYR A 605 -32.64 6.04 -9.27
N SER A 606 -32.32 6.19 -10.55
CA SER A 606 -33.31 6.20 -11.63
C SER A 606 -33.69 4.82 -12.16
N LYS A 607 -32.83 3.81 -11.98
CA LYS A 607 -33.03 2.43 -12.44
C LYS A 607 -33.39 2.40 -13.92
N ILE A 608 -34.53 1.81 -14.27
CA ILE A 608 -35.02 1.70 -15.65
C ILE A 608 -35.23 3.05 -16.34
N ASN A 609 -35.45 4.13 -15.58
CA ASN A 609 -35.65 5.47 -16.15
C ASN A 609 -34.35 6.03 -16.78
N PHE A 610 -33.17 5.49 -16.44
CA PHE A 610 -31.90 5.89 -17.05
C PHE A 610 -31.79 5.50 -18.54
N LYS A 611 -32.63 4.55 -19.00
CA LYS A 611 -32.60 4.01 -20.37
C LYS A 611 -32.58 5.08 -21.46
N SER A 612 -33.31 6.18 -21.27
CA SER A 612 -33.39 7.25 -22.28
C SER A 612 -32.07 8.00 -22.49
N LEU A 613 -31.17 7.98 -21.51
CA LEU A 613 -29.89 8.68 -21.53
C LEU A 613 -28.72 7.77 -21.95
N LEU A 614 -28.94 6.46 -21.90
CA LEU A 614 -27.91 5.44 -21.99
C LEU A 614 -27.18 5.39 -23.34
N ASP A 615 -27.90 5.45 -24.46
CA ASP A 615 -27.28 5.37 -25.80
C ASP A 615 -26.32 6.54 -26.06
N ASP A 616 -26.72 7.75 -25.63
CA ASP A 616 -25.87 8.95 -25.70
C ASP A 616 -24.66 8.83 -24.76
N PHE A 617 -24.91 8.40 -23.52
CA PHE A 617 -23.86 8.25 -22.51
C PHE A 617 -22.76 7.27 -22.93
N MET A 618 -23.16 6.07 -23.37
CA MET A 618 -22.23 5.00 -23.77
C MET A 618 -21.31 5.46 -24.90
N LYS A 619 -21.86 6.15 -25.90
CA LYS A 619 -21.13 6.59 -27.09
C LYS A 619 -20.25 7.81 -26.84
N ASN A 620 -20.76 8.81 -26.13
CA ASN A 620 -20.11 10.12 -26.09
C ASN A 620 -19.24 10.34 -24.84
N TYR A 621 -19.44 9.56 -23.77
CA TYR A 621 -18.73 9.78 -22.50
C TYR A 621 -18.02 8.53 -21.99
N LEU A 622 -18.70 7.38 -21.96
CA LEU A 622 -18.07 6.15 -21.46
C LEU A 622 -16.87 5.72 -22.33
N GLU A 623 -17.02 5.78 -23.66
CA GLU A 623 -15.94 5.40 -24.60
C GLU A 623 -14.66 6.22 -24.37
N ILE A 624 -14.79 7.53 -24.09
CA ILE A 624 -13.65 8.40 -23.77
C ILE A 624 -12.93 7.89 -22.52
N GLY A 625 -13.68 7.54 -21.46
CA GLY A 625 -13.11 7.02 -20.22
C GLY A 625 -12.40 5.68 -20.40
N LEU A 626 -12.98 4.77 -21.19
CA LEU A 626 -12.40 3.46 -21.48
C LEU A 626 -11.12 3.56 -22.32
N GLN A 627 -11.01 4.53 -23.23
CA GLN A 627 -9.80 4.73 -24.04
C GLN A 627 -8.59 5.23 -23.20
N LYS A 628 -8.81 5.81 -22.02
CA LYS A 628 -7.77 6.38 -21.14
C LYS A 628 -7.04 5.34 -20.28
N LYS A 629 -6.57 4.24 -20.88
CA LYS A 629 -5.92 3.11 -20.17
C LYS A 629 -4.71 3.48 -19.30
N LEU A 630 -4.01 4.55 -19.63
CA LEU A 630 -2.85 5.05 -18.88
C LEU A 630 -3.24 5.92 -17.67
N GLU A 631 -4.44 6.50 -17.68
CA GLU A 631 -5.01 7.24 -16.55
C GLU A 631 -5.83 6.28 -15.67
N ILE A 632 -5.16 5.59 -14.76
CA ILE A 632 -5.71 4.48 -13.94
C ILE A 632 -7.05 4.86 -13.29
N GLU A 633 -7.13 6.03 -12.67
CA GLU A 633 -8.30 6.48 -11.92
C GLU A 633 -9.50 6.79 -12.84
N THR A 634 -9.30 7.50 -13.94
CA THR A 634 -10.36 7.78 -14.93
C THR A 634 -10.88 6.48 -15.57
N PHE A 635 -9.96 5.58 -15.92
CA PHE A 635 -10.30 4.28 -16.51
C PHE A 635 -11.09 3.40 -15.53
N LYS A 636 -10.65 3.32 -14.27
CA LYS A 636 -11.39 2.62 -13.20
C LYS A 636 -12.77 3.23 -12.98
N GLY A 637 -12.88 4.55 -12.95
CA GLY A 637 -14.17 5.25 -12.82
C GLY A 637 -15.15 4.87 -13.94
N ALA A 638 -14.69 4.80 -15.18
CA ALA A 638 -15.50 4.36 -16.33
C ALA A 638 -15.97 2.90 -16.20
N ILE A 639 -15.06 1.99 -15.82
CA ILE A 639 -15.37 0.56 -15.64
C ILE A 639 -16.41 0.34 -14.53
N LEU A 640 -16.24 1.00 -13.39
CA LEU A 640 -17.17 0.89 -12.26
C LEU A 640 -18.54 1.49 -12.60
N CYS A 641 -18.55 2.62 -13.32
CA CYS A 641 -19.78 3.24 -13.80
C CYS A 641 -20.57 2.32 -14.74
N LEU A 642 -19.88 1.65 -15.66
CA LEU A 642 -20.50 0.64 -16.52
C LEU A 642 -21.14 -0.50 -15.72
N ALA A 643 -20.46 -1.00 -14.68
CA ALA A 643 -20.98 -2.06 -13.82
C ALA A 643 -22.23 -1.62 -13.05
N ASP A 644 -22.22 -0.42 -12.46
CA ASP A 644 -23.38 0.15 -11.76
C ASP A 644 -24.57 0.39 -12.69
N ILE A 645 -24.34 0.90 -13.89
CA ILE A 645 -25.38 1.10 -14.91
C ILE A 645 -26.00 -0.23 -15.31
N ALA A 646 -25.17 -1.25 -15.56
CA ALA A 646 -25.65 -2.59 -15.87
C ALA A 646 -26.58 -3.10 -14.74
N ARG A 647 -26.15 -3.01 -13.47
CA ARG A 647 -26.93 -3.45 -12.31
C ARG A 647 -28.26 -2.70 -12.20
N SER A 648 -28.29 -1.43 -12.58
CA SER A 648 -29.45 -0.55 -12.45
C SER A 648 -30.55 -0.78 -13.49
N LEU A 649 -30.18 -1.18 -14.72
CA LEU A 649 -31.09 -1.27 -15.86
C LEU A 649 -31.80 -2.62 -16.00
N GLN A 650 -31.38 -3.62 -15.22
CA GLN A 650 -31.83 -5.02 -15.32
C GLN A 650 -31.51 -5.67 -16.68
N PHE A 651 -31.52 -7.01 -16.70
CA PHE A 651 -31.12 -7.84 -17.84
C PHE A 651 -31.64 -7.38 -19.22
N LYS A 652 -32.95 -7.18 -19.34
CA LYS A 652 -33.61 -6.94 -20.64
C LYS A 652 -33.10 -5.69 -21.35
N GLU A 653 -32.84 -4.63 -20.60
CA GLU A 653 -32.47 -3.34 -21.17
C GLU A 653 -30.97 -3.25 -21.46
N PHE A 654 -30.14 -4.00 -20.71
CA PHE A 654 -28.70 -4.01 -20.89
C PHE A 654 -28.22 -4.98 -21.99
N SER A 655 -29.02 -5.99 -22.35
CA SER A 655 -28.69 -7.03 -23.35
C SER A 655 -28.09 -6.51 -24.66
N LYS A 656 -28.56 -5.36 -25.18
CA LYS A 656 -28.07 -4.77 -26.43
C LYS A 656 -26.61 -4.27 -26.38
N TYR A 657 -26.03 -4.13 -25.18
CA TYR A 657 -24.66 -3.63 -24.99
C TYR A 657 -23.64 -4.73 -24.67
N LEU A 658 -24.03 -6.01 -24.65
CA LEU A 658 -23.16 -7.12 -24.22
C LEU A 658 -21.86 -7.25 -25.01
N ARG A 659 -21.82 -6.72 -26.24
CA ARG A 659 -20.58 -6.66 -27.04
C ARG A 659 -19.44 -5.92 -26.34
N ILE A 660 -19.73 -5.06 -25.36
CA ILE A 660 -18.71 -4.41 -24.53
C ILE A 660 -17.80 -5.42 -23.80
N LEU A 661 -18.28 -6.64 -23.53
CA LEU A 661 -17.47 -7.72 -22.95
C LEU A 661 -16.24 -8.05 -23.82
N GLU A 662 -16.35 -8.00 -25.16
CA GLU A 662 -15.22 -8.22 -26.07
C GLU A 662 -14.07 -7.23 -25.78
N TYR A 663 -14.43 -5.96 -25.55
CA TYR A 663 -13.48 -4.90 -25.24
C TYR A 663 -12.86 -5.07 -23.84
N LEU A 664 -13.68 -5.37 -22.82
CA LEU A 664 -13.19 -5.55 -21.44
C LEU A 664 -12.23 -6.74 -21.34
N ILE A 665 -12.54 -7.86 -22.00
CA ILE A 665 -11.68 -9.04 -22.09
C ILE A 665 -10.35 -8.70 -22.76
N ALA A 666 -10.38 -7.93 -23.85
CA ALA A 666 -9.16 -7.47 -24.52
C ALA A 666 -8.30 -6.58 -23.60
N CYS A 667 -8.91 -5.73 -22.78
CA CYS A 667 -8.20 -4.86 -21.84
C CYS A 667 -7.48 -5.64 -20.72
N VAL A 668 -8.03 -6.74 -20.24
CA VAL A 668 -7.34 -7.56 -19.21
C VAL A 668 -6.05 -8.19 -19.77
N ASN A 669 -6.05 -8.57 -21.05
CA ASN A 669 -4.88 -9.13 -21.74
C ASN A 669 -3.86 -8.07 -22.18
N ASP A 670 -4.22 -6.78 -22.14
CA ASP A 670 -3.34 -5.69 -22.52
C ASP A 670 -2.22 -5.50 -21.48
N GLN A 671 -0.97 -5.45 -21.94
CA GLN A 671 0.20 -5.24 -21.08
C GLN A 671 0.34 -3.78 -20.62
N GLN A 672 -0.31 -2.83 -21.30
CA GLN A 672 -0.30 -1.42 -20.92
C GLN A 672 -1.26 -1.10 -19.78
N VAL A 673 -2.25 -1.96 -19.54
CA VAL A 673 -3.25 -1.76 -18.47
C VAL A 673 -2.63 -2.10 -17.12
N ASN A 674 -2.71 -1.15 -16.18
CA ASN A 674 -2.19 -1.32 -14.83
C ASN A 674 -2.84 -2.52 -14.12
N ARG A 675 -2.03 -3.26 -13.35
CA ARG A 675 -2.45 -4.45 -12.61
C ARG A 675 -3.65 -4.25 -11.68
N VAL A 676 -3.79 -3.07 -11.07
CA VAL A 676 -4.91 -2.72 -10.18
C VAL A 676 -6.19 -2.48 -10.99
N ALA A 677 -6.08 -1.84 -12.15
CA ALA A 677 -7.21 -1.67 -13.05
C ALA A 677 -7.72 -3.01 -13.62
N LYS A 678 -6.83 -4.02 -13.76
CA LYS A 678 -7.24 -5.38 -14.15
C LYS A 678 -8.17 -6.03 -13.12
N ILE A 679 -7.96 -5.79 -11.83
CA ILE A 679 -8.87 -6.27 -10.76
C ILE A 679 -10.26 -5.67 -10.96
N ALA A 680 -10.35 -4.35 -11.19
CA ALA A 680 -11.63 -3.69 -11.47
C ALA A 680 -12.32 -4.22 -12.75
N LEU A 681 -11.55 -4.59 -13.78
CA LEU A 681 -12.08 -5.23 -14.98
C LEU A 681 -12.71 -6.60 -14.68
N PHE A 682 -12.08 -7.45 -13.86
CA PHE A 682 -12.67 -8.72 -13.43
C PHE A 682 -14.02 -8.52 -12.73
N VAL A 683 -14.10 -7.55 -11.83
CA VAL A 683 -15.34 -7.21 -11.10
C VAL A 683 -16.42 -6.71 -12.07
N CYS A 684 -16.08 -5.83 -13.00
CA CYS A 684 -17.04 -5.34 -13.99
C CYS A 684 -17.55 -6.43 -14.94
N ILE A 685 -16.65 -7.31 -15.42
CA ILE A 685 -17.03 -8.47 -16.22
C ILE A 685 -17.96 -9.38 -15.40
N ALA A 686 -17.65 -9.62 -14.13
CA ALA A 686 -18.47 -10.43 -13.23
C ALA A 686 -19.89 -9.86 -13.07
N ASP A 687 -20.00 -8.56 -12.79
CA ASP A 687 -21.29 -7.86 -12.66
C ASP A 687 -22.11 -7.97 -13.95
N ILE A 688 -21.50 -7.66 -15.11
CA ILE A 688 -22.18 -7.74 -16.40
C ILE A 688 -22.65 -9.17 -16.69
N VAL A 689 -21.80 -10.19 -16.45
CA VAL A 689 -22.16 -11.60 -16.65
C VAL A 689 -23.34 -11.99 -15.75
N LEU A 690 -23.32 -11.57 -14.48
CA LEU A 690 -24.40 -11.86 -13.54
C LEU A 690 -25.74 -11.30 -14.02
N ILE A 691 -25.73 -10.09 -14.58
CA ILE A 691 -26.93 -9.43 -15.12
C ILE A 691 -27.35 -10.02 -16.46
N ALA A 692 -26.38 -10.37 -17.29
CA ALA A 692 -26.58 -10.89 -18.64
C ALA A 692 -27.07 -12.34 -18.65
N GLU A 693 -26.91 -13.08 -17.56
CA GLU A 693 -27.47 -14.41 -17.42
C GLU A 693 -27.08 -15.32 -18.61
N GLN A 694 -28.03 -16.03 -19.24
CA GLN A 694 -27.77 -16.90 -20.39
C GLN A 694 -27.30 -16.14 -21.65
N ASP A 695 -27.59 -14.85 -21.80
CA ASP A 695 -27.13 -14.09 -22.98
C ASP A 695 -25.60 -13.86 -22.96
N ALA A 696 -24.94 -14.08 -21.81
CA ALA A 696 -23.48 -14.09 -21.70
C ALA A 696 -22.84 -15.41 -22.17
N GLU A 697 -23.62 -16.46 -22.47
CA GLU A 697 -23.12 -17.78 -22.90
C GLU A 697 -22.09 -17.69 -24.05
N PRO A 698 -22.29 -16.87 -25.11
CA PRO A 698 -21.33 -16.74 -26.20
C PRO A 698 -19.93 -16.27 -25.76
N TYR A 699 -19.83 -15.58 -24.62
CA TYR A 699 -18.58 -15.06 -24.08
C TYR A 699 -17.94 -16.00 -23.05
N PHE A 700 -18.64 -17.06 -22.61
CA PHE A 700 -18.19 -17.96 -21.54
C PHE A 700 -16.76 -18.47 -21.75
N GLN A 701 -16.44 -18.97 -22.94
CA GLN A 701 -15.11 -19.54 -23.21
C GLN A 701 -14.01 -18.50 -23.06
N ALA A 702 -14.22 -17.28 -23.56
CA ALA A 702 -13.24 -16.20 -23.48
C ALA A 702 -13.03 -15.73 -22.03
N ILE A 703 -14.12 -15.57 -21.27
CA ILE A 703 -14.08 -15.18 -19.86
C ILE A 703 -13.40 -16.27 -19.03
N TRP A 704 -13.70 -17.54 -19.28
CA TRP A 704 -13.08 -18.65 -18.56
C TRP A 704 -11.56 -18.73 -18.79
N GLN A 705 -11.08 -18.56 -20.02
CA GLN A 705 -9.63 -18.54 -20.29
C GLN A 705 -8.93 -17.40 -19.53
N LEU A 706 -9.60 -16.27 -19.38
CA LEU A 706 -9.12 -15.10 -18.66
C LEU A 706 -9.07 -15.34 -17.13
N VAL A 707 -10.12 -15.93 -16.55
CA VAL A 707 -10.12 -16.34 -15.13
C VAL A 707 -9.06 -17.40 -14.85
N LYS A 708 -8.91 -18.40 -15.74
CA LYS A 708 -7.89 -19.45 -15.62
C LYS A 708 -6.46 -18.89 -15.67
N SER A 709 -6.20 -17.93 -16.54
CA SER A 709 -4.93 -17.20 -16.58
C SER A 709 -4.70 -16.44 -15.26
N GLY A 710 -5.75 -15.79 -14.75
CA GLY A 710 -5.73 -15.14 -13.44
C GLY A 710 -5.41 -16.09 -12.29
N PHE A 711 -6.05 -17.27 -12.23
CA PHE A 711 -5.73 -18.30 -11.24
C PHE A 711 -4.26 -18.70 -11.29
N SER A 712 -3.72 -18.95 -12.47
CA SER A 712 -2.32 -19.34 -12.66
C SER A 712 -1.36 -18.24 -12.17
N ALA A 713 -1.67 -16.98 -12.48
CA ALA A 713 -0.89 -15.83 -12.04
C ALA A 713 -0.93 -15.67 -10.51
N SER A 714 -2.11 -15.76 -9.91
CA SER A 714 -2.26 -15.67 -8.46
C SER A 714 -1.48 -16.77 -7.73
N ILE A 715 -1.62 -18.04 -8.15
CA ILE A 715 -0.88 -19.17 -7.54
C ILE A 715 0.62 -18.92 -7.57
N TYR A 716 1.14 -18.41 -8.69
CA TYR A 716 2.55 -18.04 -8.83
C TYR A 716 2.96 -16.97 -7.81
N PHE A 717 2.16 -15.92 -7.62
CA PHE A 717 2.46 -14.87 -6.63
C PHE A 717 2.43 -15.41 -5.20
N THR A 718 1.41 -16.21 -4.87
CA THR A 718 1.23 -16.82 -3.56
C THR A 718 2.39 -17.75 -3.18
N GLN A 719 2.89 -18.57 -4.11
CA GLN A 719 4.01 -19.48 -3.86
C GLN A 719 5.35 -18.76 -3.63
N ASN A 720 5.52 -17.57 -4.23
CA ASN A 720 6.76 -16.80 -4.13
C ASN A 720 6.83 -15.88 -2.88
N LYS A 721 5.80 -15.87 -2.02
CA LYS A 721 5.77 -15.18 -0.71
C LYS A 721 6.26 -13.72 -0.73
N ASP A 722 5.91 -12.97 -1.78
CA ASP A 722 6.27 -11.56 -1.87
C ASP A 722 5.35 -10.72 -0.95
N MET A 723 5.76 -10.56 0.32
CA MET A 723 4.99 -9.83 1.33
C MET A 723 4.64 -8.40 0.89
N ALA A 724 5.45 -7.78 0.03
CA ALA A 724 5.18 -6.44 -0.53
C ALA A 724 4.01 -6.40 -1.54
N GLN A 725 3.53 -7.56 -1.99
CA GLN A 725 2.40 -7.69 -2.93
C GLN A 725 1.23 -8.47 -2.34
N LEU A 726 1.24 -8.71 -1.03
CA LEU A 726 0.22 -9.49 -0.33
C LEU A 726 -1.19 -8.95 -0.58
N GLU A 727 -1.40 -7.66 -0.34
CA GLU A 727 -2.67 -6.99 -0.59
C GLU A 727 -3.11 -7.08 -2.06
N TYR A 728 -2.17 -7.01 -3.01
CA TYR A 728 -2.51 -7.08 -4.43
C TYR A 728 -3.06 -8.46 -4.82
N TYR A 729 -2.37 -9.55 -4.42
CA TYR A 729 -2.86 -10.88 -4.80
C TYR A 729 -4.07 -11.32 -3.97
N GLU A 730 -4.24 -10.83 -2.74
CA GLU A 730 -5.47 -11.02 -1.96
C GLU A 730 -6.67 -10.41 -2.69
N ASN A 731 -6.57 -9.14 -3.10
CA ASN A 731 -7.62 -8.49 -3.89
C ASN A 731 -7.86 -9.18 -5.25
N LEU A 732 -6.80 -9.70 -5.89
CA LEU A 732 -6.94 -10.49 -7.11
C LEU A 732 -7.66 -11.82 -6.85
N ASN A 733 -7.38 -12.48 -5.73
CA ASN A 733 -8.03 -13.72 -5.34
C ASN A 733 -9.53 -13.53 -5.14
N ASP A 734 -9.92 -12.47 -4.43
CA ASP A 734 -11.31 -12.10 -4.22
C ASP A 734 -12.02 -11.81 -5.54
N ALA A 735 -11.40 -11.00 -6.42
CA ALA A 735 -11.98 -10.65 -7.70
C ALA A 735 -12.16 -11.88 -8.62
N LEU A 736 -11.20 -12.81 -8.64
CA LEU A 736 -11.28 -14.03 -9.44
C LEU A 736 -12.33 -15.01 -8.92
N LEU A 737 -12.44 -15.20 -7.59
CA LEU A 737 -13.51 -16.02 -7.00
C LEU A 737 -14.89 -15.40 -7.21
N ASN A 738 -15.02 -14.08 -7.02
CA ASN A 738 -16.27 -13.37 -7.30
C ASN A 738 -16.66 -13.47 -8.77
N CYS A 739 -15.71 -13.37 -9.70
CA CYS A 739 -15.96 -13.58 -11.12
C CYS A 739 -16.48 -15.00 -11.40
N TYR A 740 -15.87 -16.02 -10.80
CA TYR A 740 -16.33 -17.40 -10.91
C TYR A 740 -17.73 -17.60 -10.32
N LEU A 741 -18.01 -17.02 -9.15
CA LEU A 741 -19.32 -17.05 -8.50
C LEU A 741 -20.40 -16.41 -9.38
N CYS A 742 -20.13 -15.23 -9.94
CA CYS A 742 -21.04 -14.56 -10.87
C CYS A 742 -21.33 -15.43 -12.09
N MET A 743 -20.31 -16.08 -12.67
CA MET A 743 -20.51 -17.06 -13.76
C MET A 743 -21.37 -18.25 -13.30
N LEU A 744 -21.13 -18.77 -12.10
CA LEU A 744 -21.89 -19.88 -11.52
C LEU A 744 -23.37 -19.55 -11.35
N HIS A 745 -23.69 -18.36 -10.85
CA HIS A 745 -25.06 -17.91 -10.71
C HIS A 745 -25.71 -17.57 -12.06
N ALA A 746 -24.99 -16.90 -12.95
CA ALA A 746 -25.49 -16.47 -14.27
C ALA A 746 -25.88 -17.66 -15.16
N PHE A 747 -25.05 -18.70 -15.21
CA PHE A 747 -25.28 -19.82 -16.12
C PHE A 747 -26.13 -20.94 -15.52
N ASN A 748 -26.26 -21.03 -14.19
CA ASN A 748 -27.08 -22.05 -13.52
C ASN A 748 -28.45 -21.53 -13.04
N LEU A 749 -29.12 -20.72 -13.86
CA LEU A 749 -30.44 -20.17 -13.52
C LEU A 749 -31.49 -21.25 -13.36
N ASN A 750 -32.48 -20.97 -12.50
CA ASN A 750 -33.58 -21.88 -12.19
C ASN A 750 -33.14 -23.29 -11.80
N LYS A 751 -31.95 -23.44 -11.16
CA LYS A 751 -31.48 -24.75 -10.70
C LYS A 751 -31.23 -25.74 -11.86
N VAL A 752 -30.90 -25.22 -13.06
CA VAL A 752 -30.52 -26.02 -14.23
C VAL A 752 -29.01 -25.89 -14.44
N PRO A 753 -28.24 -26.98 -14.30
CA PRO A 753 -26.79 -26.84 -14.31
C PRO A 753 -26.19 -26.79 -15.73
N TYR A 754 -25.24 -25.88 -15.93
CA TYR A 754 -24.54 -25.61 -17.18
C TYR A 754 -23.28 -26.48 -17.30
N ILE A 755 -23.29 -27.40 -18.28
CA ILE A 755 -22.26 -28.44 -18.44
C ILE A 755 -20.85 -27.86 -18.69
N PRO A 756 -20.65 -26.80 -19.49
CA PRO A 756 -19.30 -26.26 -19.70
C PRO A 756 -18.66 -25.72 -18.41
N LEU A 757 -19.45 -25.12 -17.51
CA LEU A 757 -18.96 -24.67 -16.20
C LEU A 757 -18.71 -25.85 -15.24
N TYR A 758 -19.39 -26.99 -15.43
CA TYR A 758 -19.08 -28.18 -14.64
C TYR A 758 -17.63 -28.66 -14.88
N GLN A 759 -17.10 -28.49 -16.08
CA GLN A 759 -15.75 -28.91 -16.45
C GLN A 759 -14.64 -28.05 -15.81
N THR A 760 -14.98 -26.90 -15.23
CA THR A 760 -14.01 -25.94 -14.68
C THR A 760 -13.76 -26.13 -13.18
N ILE A 761 -14.61 -26.89 -12.48
CA ILE A 761 -14.58 -27.06 -11.01
C ILE A 761 -13.24 -27.61 -10.51
N GLN A 762 -12.62 -28.53 -11.26
CA GLN A 762 -11.33 -29.09 -10.85
C GLN A 762 -10.25 -28.01 -10.78
N GLU A 763 -10.24 -27.08 -11.73
CA GLU A 763 -9.28 -25.97 -11.78
C GLU A 763 -9.57 -24.96 -10.67
N LEU A 764 -10.85 -24.70 -10.35
CA LEU A 764 -11.25 -23.93 -9.17
C LEU A 764 -10.73 -24.55 -7.87
N CYS A 765 -10.88 -25.87 -7.69
CA CYS A 765 -10.43 -26.54 -6.47
C CYS A 765 -8.91 -26.46 -6.31
N VAL A 766 -8.15 -26.61 -7.40
CA VAL A 766 -6.68 -26.43 -7.40
C VAL A 766 -6.31 -25.00 -7.00
N PHE A 767 -7.02 -24.01 -7.56
CA PHE A 767 -6.82 -22.61 -7.21
C PHE A 767 -7.07 -22.36 -5.73
N ILE A 768 -8.26 -22.69 -5.21
CA ILE A 768 -8.61 -22.51 -3.80
C ILE A 768 -7.60 -23.23 -2.90
N GLN A 769 -7.23 -24.47 -3.22
CA GLN A 769 -6.25 -25.22 -2.41
C GLN A 769 -4.89 -24.51 -2.34
N ALA A 770 -4.44 -23.93 -3.45
CA ALA A 770 -3.15 -23.24 -3.52
C ALA A 770 -3.15 -21.88 -2.84
N THR A 771 -4.28 -21.18 -2.78
CA THR A 771 -4.40 -19.83 -2.20
C THR A 771 -4.90 -19.81 -0.75
N SER A 772 -5.50 -20.89 -0.28
CA SER A 772 -6.05 -21.02 1.08
C SER A 772 -5.22 -21.91 2.02
N ASP A 773 -4.01 -22.29 1.60
CA ASP A 773 -3.11 -23.10 2.43
C ASP A 773 -2.84 -22.42 3.78
N LYS A 774 -2.87 -23.19 4.87
CA LYS A 774 -2.66 -22.68 6.24
C LYS A 774 -1.32 -21.95 6.40
N SER A 775 -0.30 -22.32 5.63
CA SER A 775 1.03 -21.69 5.63
C SER A 775 1.03 -20.27 5.05
N LEU A 776 -0.01 -19.90 4.31
CA LEU A 776 -0.17 -18.58 3.68
C LEU A 776 -0.97 -17.61 4.55
N THR A 777 -1.52 -18.08 5.66
CA THR A 777 -2.29 -17.28 6.62
C THR A 777 -3.43 -16.46 5.98
N PRO A 778 -4.32 -17.08 5.19
CA PRO A 778 -5.42 -16.39 4.52
C PRO A 778 -6.40 -15.73 5.49
N THR A 779 -7.03 -14.64 5.07
CA THR A 779 -8.06 -13.94 5.86
C THR A 779 -9.31 -14.80 6.05
N VAL A 780 -10.01 -14.61 7.17
CA VAL A 780 -11.27 -15.33 7.46
C VAL A 780 -12.33 -15.05 6.39
N GLU A 781 -12.39 -13.83 5.87
CA GLU A 781 -13.29 -13.42 4.79
C GLU A 781 -13.00 -14.17 3.49
N TYR A 782 -11.72 -14.31 3.12
CA TYR A 782 -11.32 -15.08 1.95
C TYR A 782 -11.69 -16.56 2.09
N ILE A 783 -11.47 -17.15 3.28
CA ILE A 783 -11.89 -18.53 3.57
C ILE A 783 -13.41 -18.68 3.45
N ARG A 784 -14.18 -17.70 3.95
CA ARG A 784 -15.64 -17.68 3.82
C ARG A 784 -16.04 -17.68 2.34
N LEU A 785 -15.42 -16.83 1.52
CA LEU A 785 -15.66 -16.75 0.08
C LEU A 785 -15.37 -18.08 -0.63
N CYS A 786 -14.24 -18.72 -0.31
CA CYS A 786 -13.86 -20.04 -0.83
C CYS A 786 -14.91 -21.11 -0.50
N VAL A 787 -15.34 -21.17 0.77
CA VAL A 787 -16.35 -22.13 1.22
C VAL A 787 -17.69 -21.87 0.54
N THR A 788 -18.15 -20.61 0.47
CA THR A 788 -19.38 -20.23 -0.25
C THR A 788 -19.34 -20.71 -1.70
N CYS A 789 -18.24 -20.46 -2.42
CA CYS A 789 -18.09 -20.88 -3.81
C CYS A 789 -18.18 -22.40 -4.00
N LEU A 790 -17.53 -23.17 -3.13
CA LEU A 790 -17.59 -24.64 -3.17
C LEU A 790 -18.99 -25.18 -2.84
N LEU A 791 -19.67 -24.61 -1.83
CA LEU A 791 -21.01 -25.04 -1.44
C LEU A 791 -22.07 -24.68 -2.49
N ASP A 792 -21.92 -23.55 -3.18
CA ASP A 792 -22.81 -23.19 -4.28
C ASP A 792 -22.62 -24.12 -5.48
N CYS A 793 -21.38 -24.51 -5.78
CA CYS A 793 -21.12 -25.56 -6.78
C CYS A 793 -21.84 -26.87 -6.39
N VAL A 794 -21.74 -27.30 -5.13
CA VAL A 794 -22.44 -28.49 -4.64
C VAL A 794 -23.95 -28.38 -4.83
N SER A 795 -24.53 -27.22 -4.48
CA SER A 795 -25.97 -26.95 -4.54
C SER A 795 -26.52 -27.02 -5.97
N TYR A 796 -25.83 -26.39 -6.93
CA TYR A 796 -26.22 -26.42 -8.35
C TYR A 796 -26.05 -27.81 -8.96
N TYR A 797 -24.88 -28.44 -8.80
CA TYR A 797 -24.60 -29.70 -9.49
C TYR A 797 -25.27 -30.92 -8.86
N LYS A 798 -25.80 -30.80 -7.63
CA LYS A 798 -26.66 -31.82 -7.02
C LYS A 798 -27.87 -32.16 -7.91
N GLN A 799 -28.33 -31.22 -8.73
CA GLN A 799 -29.52 -31.39 -9.57
C GLN A 799 -29.22 -32.08 -10.92
N VAL A 800 -27.94 -32.31 -11.25
CA VAL A 800 -27.55 -33.01 -12.49
C VAL A 800 -27.66 -34.52 -12.30
N LYS A 801 -28.62 -35.14 -12.99
CA LYS A 801 -28.76 -36.61 -13.02
C LYS A 801 -27.47 -37.26 -13.52
N GLY A 802 -26.91 -38.18 -12.72
CA GLY A 802 -25.70 -38.94 -13.05
C GLY A 802 -24.37 -38.27 -12.65
N GLN A 803 -24.39 -37.04 -12.11
CA GLN A 803 -23.19 -36.32 -11.66
C GLN A 803 -23.21 -36.02 -10.14
N GLU A 804 -24.14 -36.59 -9.38
CA GLU A 804 -24.24 -36.47 -7.90
C GLU A 804 -22.92 -36.84 -7.19
N ASN A 805 -22.13 -37.72 -7.80
CA ASN A 805 -20.80 -38.11 -7.33
C ASN A 805 -19.85 -36.92 -7.18
N MET A 806 -19.95 -35.86 -7.99
CA MET A 806 -19.05 -34.71 -7.88
C MET A 806 -19.42 -33.81 -6.70
N SER A 807 -20.71 -33.55 -6.49
CA SER A 807 -21.20 -32.85 -5.28
C SER A 807 -20.77 -33.58 -4.00
N GLN A 808 -20.88 -34.92 -3.99
CA GLN A 808 -20.38 -35.74 -2.88
C GLN A 808 -18.86 -35.68 -2.73
N LYS A 809 -18.10 -35.68 -3.84
CA LYS A 809 -16.63 -35.53 -3.82
C LYS A 809 -16.18 -34.20 -3.24
N ILE A 810 -16.85 -33.09 -3.58
CA ILE A 810 -16.53 -31.77 -3.02
C ILE A 810 -16.83 -31.74 -1.52
N LEU A 811 -18.01 -32.23 -1.10
CA LEU A 811 -18.37 -32.31 0.31
C LEU A 811 -17.37 -33.16 1.11
N THR A 812 -16.98 -34.33 0.60
CA THR A 812 -16.02 -35.20 1.28
C THR A 812 -14.55 -34.81 1.04
N SER A 813 -14.28 -33.71 0.33
CA SER A 813 -12.91 -33.35 -0.02
C SER A 813 -12.10 -32.89 1.20
N PRO A 814 -10.82 -33.27 1.31
CA PRO A 814 -9.93 -32.76 2.35
C PRO A 814 -9.85 -31.23 2.34
N LEU A 815 -9.97 -30.62 1.15
CA LEU A 815 -9.97 -29.18 0.97
C LEU A 815 -11.12 -28.52 1.73
N LEU A 816 -12.37 -28.88 1.42
CA LEU A 816 -13.53 -28.26 2.07
C LEU A 816 -13.54 -28.50 3.58
N ILE A 817 -13.17 -29.71 4.02
CA ILE A 817 -13.05 -30.04 5.44
C ILE A 817 -12.04 -29.10 6.12
N SER A 818 -10.86 -28.91 5.52
CA SER A 818 -9.83 -28.04 6.08
C SER A 818 -10.25 -26.57 6.18
N LEU A 819 -11.01 -26.08 5.18
CA LEU A 819 -11.56 -24.72 5.16
C LEU A 819 -12.63 -24.53 6.24
N LEU A 820 -13.55 -25.50 6.37
CA LEU A 820 -14.58 -25.48 7.40
C LEU A 820 -13.97 -25.55 8.81
N ASP A 821 -12.92 -26.34 9.00
CA ASP A 821 -12.20 -26.41 10.28
C ASP A 821 -11.50 -25.09 10.62
N MET A 822 -11.01 -24.34 9.63
CA MET A 822 -10.51 -22.98 9.85
C MET A 822 -11.64 -22.02 10.26
N LEU A 823 -12.80 -22.07 9.59
CA LEU A 823 -13.96 -21.24 9.97
C LEU A 823 -14.49 -21.55 11.37
N LYS A 824 -14.44 -22.82 11.81
CA LYS A 824 -14.88 -23.23 13.16
C LYS A 824 -14.11 -22.52 14.27
N GLN A 825 -12.83 -22.20 14.06
CA GLN A 825 -12.04 -21.46 15.05
C GLN A 825 -12.55 -20.03 15.27
N TYR A 826 -13.33 -19.50 14.33
CA TYR A 826 -13.98 -18.19 14.38
C TYR A 826 -15.51 -18.32 14.45
N SER A 827 -16.03 -19.37 15.10
CA SER A 827 -17.47 -19.61 15.25
C SER A 827 -18.22 -18.50 16.01
N ASN A 828 -17.53 -17.54 16.62
CA ASN A 828 -18.16 -16.40 17.28
C ASN A 828 -18.82 -15.43 16.30
N GLN A 829 -18.47 -15.49 15.00
CA GLN A 829 -19.13 -14.71 13.94
C GLN A 829 -20.35 -15.47 13.41
N SER A 830 -21.51 -14.81 13.39
CA SER A 830 -22.80 -15.39 12.97
C SER A 830 -22.79 -15.97 11.55
N GLU A 831 -22.12 -15.29 10.62
CA GLU A 831 -22.02 -15.71 9.22
C GLU A 831 -21.27 -17.03 9.05
N ASN A 832 -20.20 -17.24 9.82
CA ASN A 832 -19.44 -18.49 9.79
C ASN A 832 -20.29 -19.67 10.28
N GLN A 833 -21.11 -19.46 11.31
CA GLN A 833 -22.04 -20.47 11.81
C GLN A 833 -23.09 -20.83 10.75
N GLN A 834 -23.68 -19.83 10.10
CA GLN A 834 -24.68 -20.04 9.04
C GLN A 834 -24.09 -20.85 7.88
N LEU A 835 -22.86 -20.55 7.47
CA LEU A 835 -22.20 -21.25 6.38
C LEU A 835 -21.87 -22.71 6.75
N ILE A 836 -21.41 -22.96 7.98
CA ILE A 836 -21.20 -24.33 8.49
C ILE A 836 -22.52 -25.10 8.57
N MET A 837 -23.60 -24.46 9.01
CA MET A 837 -24.94 -25.07 9.02
C MET A 837 -25.41 -25.43 7.61
N TYR A 838 -25.22 -24.53 6.64
CA TYR A 838 -25.54 -24.79 5.24
C TYR A 838 -24.75 -25.99 4.68
N ALA A 839 -23.46 -26.09 4.99
CA ALA A 839 -22.64 -27.25 4.62
C ALA A 839 -23.18 -28.56 5.22
N ASN A 840 -23.63 -28.53 6.49
CA ASN A 840 -24.22 -29.70 7.16
C ASN A 840 -25.55 -30.11 6.54
N ASP A 841 -26.40 -29.16 6.17
CA ASP A 841 -27.68 -29.45 5.52
C ASP A 841 -27.48 -30.06 4.13
N LEU A 842 -26.45 -29.60 3.39
CA LEU A 842 -26.02 -30.26 2.16
C LEU A 842 -25.51 -31.70 2.42
N CYS A 843 -24.69 -31.95 3.45
CA CYS A 843 -24.27 -33.31 3.83
C CYS A 843 -25.46 -34.22 4.18
N LYS A 844 -26.41 -33.75 5.01
CA LYS A 844 -27.64 -34.50 5.34
C LYS A 844 -28.40 -34.92 4.10
N SER A 845 -28.47 -34.01 3.13
CA SER A 845 -29.20 -34.22 1.88
C SER A 845 -28.59 -35.30 0.98
N PHE A 846 -27.35 -35.72 1.25
CA PHE A 846 -26.64 -36.83 0.61
C PHE A 846 -26.36 -38.00 1.57
N GLN A 847 -26.93 -37.99 2.78
CA GLN A 847 -26.67 -38.99 3.84
C GLN A 847 -25.18 -39.13 4.23
N LEU A 848 -24.43 -38.03 4.15
CA LEU A 848 -23.03 -37.96 4.54
C LEU A 848 -22.88 -37.56 6.03
N PRO A 849 -21.74 -37.91 6.68
CA PRO A 849 -21.42 -37.41 8.02
C PRO A 849 -21.43 -35.87 8.07
N GLN A 850 -21.98 -35.32 9.16
CA GLN A 850 -22.00 -33.88 9.40
C GLN A 850 -20.65 -33.42 9.95
N TYR A 851 -20.29 -32.17 9.68
CA TYR A 851 -19.09 -31.51 10.20
C TYR A 851 -19.25 -31.03 11.65
N LEU A 852 -20.49 -31.01 12.17
CA LEU A 852 -20.81 -30.74 13.57
C LEU A 852 -20.77 -32.05 14.37
N ASN A 853 -19.71 -32.20 15.16
CA ASN A 853 -19.74 -32.72 16.53
C ASN A 853 -19.03 -31.70 17.42
#